data_AF-A0A7Y8BLW5-F1
#
_entry.id   AF-A0A7Y8BLW5-F1
#
_cell.length_a   1.000
_cell.length_b   1.000
_cell.length_c   1.000
_cell.angle_alpha   90.00
_cell.angle_beta   90.00
_cell.angle_gamma   90.00
#
_symmetry.space_group_name_H-M   'P 1'
#
loop_
_entity.id
_entity.type
_entity.pdbx_description
1 polymer ?
#
loop_
_entity_poly.entity_id
_entity_poly.type
_entity_poly.pdbx_seq_one_letter_code
_entity_poly.pdbx_strand_id
1 'polypeptide(L)'
;MTPSSPPIPNEQSHFEVIKNHLPTWLLEAPREQREALRQSMLASCNSRHEVRQMMATLQSPAQFVKPLLEHAITVNFQLTLDVEQATFVHEHKNDYFFGLISVQGTTTEQTLLSAALHNFDESLTSAEAFGASSGIYLTPGARDGKTPIKPEEFALVCRNLDFGSLYQIHLRSILAVPTQPEGAVDGTTQDALIKSYKDAFAVAIHLAILQQEISIASHRVLLDVLNDRYVVRYGTRPCSQLEFLGMDVSEVLVIGLDAEDGTSPCIVYIPQDPILPLARYGSIKDFEDELNRRLLSPGYRQFFSRFLPVSHQGKLLDQMIRRALRQKWAPKTGPLPWPNPVFLALHPIKGNVFKSLRDQRVRQIERHGREVVVPTADIDTQARQELREAYAKAGLSALLLAASFIPVIGDVLLIFTGAQLIKEAYQGFDAWRRDEKVEALNYLMDVAEQVAFMGASAGAVKAGRFVNSLLPVKLSSNRLALWKADLSPYRQSLELPETLLPDEQGLYHYQGKHYLSLDEQLYEVGTVGAPPEWSIRHPEDPWAYSPPLLQNGSGAWRTLHEQPQDWSDLKRLRRLGPLAAGTPPEDLAPILHASASDSQLLLELHRENQSPPAQLIDTLKRFQLDRQIQHQRLLGSPPDHDGAAPALAADPHTSARFEDLYQKSEHVEGPLPEQIRQDFPDLPKSYVQAMAKSINPAESQQILNQKSLLPYLKDEAELSMKNVDTARIHEGLYLHTTLNPASDQLVFQTLEALPGWSGNVRLELYADTLAGQPIASVGNDTATTVRRLLREGSGYQVYAADGEQILAPSDLYSAIGQALPAVELDNLGLSGPNRNSALKQSLIHTITQLNASPPLVRRIPPAPTSLPYRTGLALDTHFALETPPGNLETVGDGLYRGALSRHYIQEEERYYQVESSDLGWKLIDARSPFRCYRPVLQRRDGHWEINTGIGLKGGAPGLGNSKIQLVDSETTMVSALEYVKPEPFTREDLQRMKAIKSYQRQPNRMGEYDRVNNGRYPLRDLSGNPLRIRKIQRMSEINDSGVRYPAKEILPYLKWENHEEVAKLYEEKLLLREFTAEDAKFPQETSMIGQAMVVARKPLKAGEAIGVYGGNFIPFHVSNARRDPFVIDVMPGPLPTRPTWDRLVLTGDNIISRINSIFEYEGRLPVRQASSGYNVEGATFPVDVEIAEGRLEPFLLSGFFTTRDIPADEELRWNYGYTEAGIRITFAEPETLLETVTPAPGQLPAIRE
;
A
#
# COMPACT_ATOMS: atom_id res chain seq x y z
N MET A 1 -3.59 7.78 22.22
CA MET A 1 -4.16 8.98 21.57
C MET A 1 -4.54 8.67 20.12
N THR A 2 -5.67 8.01 19.92
CA THR A 2 -6.33 7.98 18.61
C THR A 2 -7.20 9.23 18.53
N PRO A 3 -6.88 10.22 17.68
CA PRO A 3 -7.78 11.35 17.52
C PRO A 3 -9.08 10.82 16.93
N SER A 4 -10.21 11.13 17.58
CA SER A 4 -11.52 11.06 16.95
C SER A 4 -11.41 11.71 15.57
N SER A 5 -11.78 10.99 14.52
CA SER A 5 -11.73 11.52 13.16
C SER A 5 -12.41 12.89 13.16
N PRO A 6 -11.71 13.99 12.80
CA PRO A 6 -12.36 15.27 12.68
C PRO A 6 -13.51 15.11 11.68
N PRO A 7 -14.71 15.65 11.98
CA PRO A 7 -15.83 15.55 11.06
C PRO A 7 -15.40 16.09 9.71
N ILE A 8 -15.59 15.29 8.65
CA ILE A 8 -15.41 15.74 7.27
C ILE A 8 -16.26 17.01 7.14
N PRO A 9 -15.69 18.19 6.85
CA PRO A 9 -16.45 19.43 6.77
C PRO A 9 -17.27 19.43 5.46
N ASN A 10 -18.31 18.60 5.40
CA ASN A 10 -19.14 18.39 4.22
C ASN A 10 -20.52 19.04 4.33
N GLU A 11 -20.73 19.94 5.29
CA GLU A 11 -22.05 20.53 5.54
C GLU A 11 -22.45 21.62 4.53
N GLN A 12 -21.52 22.17 3.75
CA GLN A 12 -21.81 23.27 2.81
C GLN A 12 -21.72 22.84 1.35
N SER A 13 -22.81 23.05 0.61
CA SER A 13 -22.86 22.80 -0.84
C SER A 13 -21.89 23.70 -1.61
N HIS A 14 -21.40 23.24 -2.77
CA HIS A 14 -20.55 24.04 -3.68
C HIS A 14 -21.17 25.40 -4.01
N PHE A 15 -22.49 25.44 -4.17
CA PHE A 15 -23.26 26.66 -4.42
C PHE A 15 -23.09 27.70 -3.31
N GLU A 16 -23.22 27.30 -2.04
CA GLU A 16 -23.10 28.23 -0.90
C GLU A 16 -21.67 28.75 -0.74
N VAL A 17 -20.65 27.90 -0.97
CA VAL A 17 -19.25 28.35 -0.96
C VAL A 17 -19.03 29.46 -1.99
N ILE A 18 -19.42 29.24 -3.25
CA ILE A 18 -19.24 30.26 -4.30
C ILE A 18 -20.07 31.51 -4.00
N LYS A 19 -21.36 31.35 -3.69
CA LYS A 19 -22.28 32.47 -3.43
C LYS A 19 -21.75 33.43 -2.36
N ASN A 20 -21.16 32.91 -1.28
CA ASN A 20 -20.62 33.73 -0.18
C ASN A 20 -19.38 34.55 -0.59
N HIS A 21 -18.77 34.24 -1.74
CA HIS A 21 -17.57 34.89 -2.25
C HIS A 21 -17.82 35.75 -3.49
N LEU A 22 -19.04 35.77 -4.03
CA LEU A 22 -19.37 36.61 -5.20
C LEU A 22 -19.51 38.10 -4.79
N PRO A 23 -18.82 39.02 -5.46
CA PRO A 23 -18.90 40.43 -5.12
C PRO A 23 -20.22 41.05 -5.59
N THR A 24 -20.69 42.06 -4.84
CA THR A 24 -21.95 42.75 -5.11
C THR A 24 -21.99 43.38 -6.50
N TRP A 25 -20.90 44.00 -6.95
CA TRP A 25 -20.81 44.61 -8.29
C TRP A 25 -21.06 43.61 -9.42
N LEU A 26 -20.74 42.32 -9.23
CA LEU A 26 -21.00 41.28 -10.23
C LEU A 26 -22.48 40.90 -10.23
N LEU A 27 -23.10 40.82 -9.05
CA LEU A 27 -24.50 40.43 -8.89
C LEU A 27 -25.47 41.52 -9.38
N GLU A 28 -25.14 42.79 -9.18
CA GLU A 28 -25.97 43.93 -9.58
C GLU A 28 -25.86 44.26 -11.09
N ALA A 29 -24.89 43.66 -11.78
CA ALA A 29 -24.62 43.97 -13.17
C ALA A 29 -25.70 43.45 -14.15
N PRO A 30 -25.97 44.19 -15.24
CA PRO A 30 -26.84 43.72 -16.32
C PRO A 30 -26.39 42.37 -16.88
N ARG A 31 -27.35 41.54 -17.28
CA ARG A 31 -27.09 40.20 -17.82
C ARG A 31 -26.11 40.21 -18.99
N GLU A 32 -26.26 41.18 -19.91
CA GLU A 32 -25.38 41.33 -21.07
C GLU A 32 -23.92 41.59 -20.68
N GLN A 33 -23.67 42.38 -19.62
CA GLN A 33 -22.32 42.66 -19.15
C GLN A 33 -21.70 41.45 -18.43
N ARG A 34 -22.50 40.70 -17.66
CA ARG A 34 -22.06 39.42 -17.06
C ARG A 34 -21.72 38.38 -18.12
N GLU A 35 -22.52 38.28 -19.18
CA GLU A 35 -22.26 37.38 -20.31
C GLU A 35 -20.99 37.79 -21.06
N ALA A 36 -20.79 39.08 -21.31
CA ALA A 36 -19.56 39.58 -21.93
C ALA A 36 -18.31 39.26 -21.09
N LEU A 37 -18.41 39.42 -19.76
CA LEU A 37 -17.36 39.00 -18.84
C LEU A 37 -17.11 37.48 -18.92
N ARG A 38 -18.16 36.65 -18.83
CA ARG A 38 -18.09 35.18 -18.95
C ARG A 38 -17.33 34.77 -20.21
N GLN A 39 -17.74 35.28 -21.37
CA GLN A 39 -17.10 34.97 -22.65
C GLN A 39 -15.63 35.40 -22.71
N SER A 40 -15.31 36.61 -22.23
CA SER A 40 -13.93 37.09 -22.20
C SER A 40 -13.05 36.26 -21.25
N MET A 41 -13.56 35.86 -20.09
CA MET A 41 -12.83 35.02 -19.12
C MET A 41 -12.56 33.63 -19.71
N LEU A 42 -13.52 33.03 -20.41
CA LEU A 42 -13.37 31.75 -21.10
C LEU A 42 -12.33 31.83 -22.24
N ALA A 43 -12.43 32.85 -23.09
CA ALA A 43 -11.46 33.09 -24.16
C ALA A 43 -10.04 33.26 -23.61
N SER A 44 -9.90 34.07 -22.55
CA SER A 44 -8.63 34.34 -21.87
C SER A 44 -8.05 33.11 -21.18
N CYS A 45 -8.88 32.20 -20.66
CA CYS A 45 -8.43 30.91 -20.14
C CYS A 45 -7.86 30.03 -21.28
N ASN A 46 -8.57 29.96 -22.41
CA ASN A 46 -8.18 29.16 -23.56
C ASN A 46 -6.88 29.65 -24.22
N SER A 47 -6.75 30.94 -24.51
CA SER A 47 -5.56 31.49 -25.16
C SER A 47 -4.32 31.43 -24.27
N ARG A 48 -4.46 31.58 -22.94
CA ARG A 48 -3.35 31.34 -22.00
C ARG A 48 -2.87 29.90 -22.01
N HIS A 49 -3.78 28.93 -22.14
CA HIS A 49 -3.39 27.52 -22.24
C HIS A 49 -2.58 27.26 -23.52
N GLU A 50 -2.97 27.87 -24.65
CA GLU A 50 -2.21 27.82 -25.91
C GLU A 50 -0.80 28.41 -25.73
N VAL A 51 -0.67 29.58 -25.08
CA VAL A 51 0.63 30.18 -24.75
C VAL A 51 1.44 29.29 -23.78
N ARG A 52 0.82 28.65 -22.79
CA ARG A 52 1.49 27.73 -21.86
C ARG A 52 2.10 26.54 -22.59
N GLN A 53 1.36 25.93 -23.51
CA GLN A 53 1.86 24.80 -24.30
C GLN A 53 3.05 25.22 -25.18
N MET A 54 2.97 26.40 -25.80
CA MET A 54 4.08 26.95 -26.58
C MET A 54 5.32 27.16 -25.70
N MET A 55 5.16 27.82 -24.55
CA MET A 55 6.27 28.13 -23.63
C MET A 55 6.85 26.89 -22.93
N ALA A 56 6.08 25.82 -22.76
CA ALA A 56 6.57 24.56 -22.19
C ALA A 56 7.65 23.88 -23.06
N THR A 57 7.76 24.23 -24.34
CA THR A 57 8.84 23.75 -25.23
C THR A 57 10.15 24.50 -25.03
N LEU A 58 10.14 25.62 -24.29
CA LEU A 58 11.31 26.47 -24.08
C LEU A 58 12.17 25.94 -22.93
N GLN A 59 13.33 25.38 -23.27
CA GLN A 59 14.35 24.98 -22.29
C GLN A 59 14.95 26.18 -21.56
N SER A 60 15.19 26.04 -20.24
CA SER A 60 15.93 27.05 -19.48
C SER A 60 17.40 27.12 -19.93
N PRO A 61 18.13 28.23 -19.66
CA PRO A 61 19.54 28.36 -20.01
C PRO A 61 20.42 27.19 -19.53
N ALA A 62 20.22 26.75 -18.29
CA ALA A 62 20.96 25.62 -17.73
C ALA A 62 20.58 24.28 -18.40
N GLN A 63 19.28 24.03 -18.61
CA GLN A 63 18.77 22.82 -19.28
C GLN A 63 19.25 22.72 -20.73
N PHE A 64 19.37 23.85 -21.42
CA PHE A 64 19.86 23.91 -22.80
C PHE A 64 21.38 23.71 -22.88
N VAL A 65 22.16 24.41 -22.05
CA VAL A 65 23.63 24.45 -22.15
C VAL A 65 24.29 23.22 -21.51
N LYS A 66 23.79 22.72 -20.37
CA LYS A 66 24.39 21.59 -19.64
C LYS A 66 24.68 20.37 -20.53
N PRO A 67 23.70 19.77 -21.24
CA PRO A 67 23.95 18.57 -22.05
C PRO A 67 24.90 18.85 -23.21
N LEU A 68 24.84 20.04 -23.82
CA LEU A 68 25.74 20.44 -24.90
C LEU A 68 27.19 20.59 -24.39
N LEU A 69 27.36 21.14 -23.19
CA LEU A 69 28.66 21.31 -22.55
C LEU A 69 29.28 19.97 -22.12
N GLU A 70 28.50 19.10 -21.47
CA GLU A 70 28.96 17.76 -21.07
C GLU A 70 29.35 16.92 -22.29
N HIS A 71 28.55 16.98 -23.36
CA HIS A 71 28.88 16.34 -24.63
C HIS A 71 30.18 16.91 -25.23
N ALA A 72 30.34 18.24 -25.24
CA ALA A 72 31.54 18.89 -25.73
C ALA A 72 32.79 18.51 -24.93
N ILE A 73 32.69 18.40 -23.60
CA ILE A 73 33.80 17.97 -22.75
C ILE A 73 34.18 16.52 -23.04
N THR A 74 33.18 15.65 -23.18
CA THR A 74 33.39 14.23 -23.50
C THR A 74 34.11 14.07 -24.84
N VAL A 75 33.68 14.81 -25.87
CA VAL A 75 34.24 14.71 -27.22
C VAL A 75 35.63 15.33 -27.32
N ASN A 76 35.86 16.52 -26.74
CA ASN A 76 37.12 17.26 -26.90
C ASN A 76 38.21 16.80 -25.92
N PHE A 77 37.84 16.32 -24.73
CA PHE A 77 38.78 16.01 -23.65
C PHE A 77 38.73 14.56 -23.18
N GLN A 78 37.82 13.73 -23.70
CA GLN A 78 37.66 12.31 -23.32
C GLN A 78 37.44 12.12 -21.80
N LEU A 79 36.74 13.07 -21.19
CA LEU A 79 36.42 13.08 -19.77
C LEU A 79 34.93 13.29 -19.56
N THR A 80 34.40 12.66 -18.51
CA THR A 80 33.05 12.91 -18.01
C THR A 80 33.18 13.71 -16.71
N LEU A 81 32.63 14.92 -16.71
CA LEU A 81 32.66 15.83 -15.57
C LEU A 81 31.23 16.29 -15.27
N ASP A 82 30.88 16.38 -13.99
CA ASP A 82 29.69 17.11 -13.57
C ASP A 82 30.00 18.62 -13.66
N VAL A 83 29.43 19.27 -14.67
CA VAL A 83 29.70 20.69 -14.97
C VAL A 83 29.09 21.66 -13.95
N GLU A 84 28.20 21.18 -13.09
CA GLU A 84 27.61 21.96 -11.99
C GLU A 84 28.47 21.88 -10.71
N GLN A 85 29.29 20.83 -10.56
CA GLN A 85 30.20 20.66 -9.41
C GLN A 85 31.63 21.09 -9.72
N ALA A 86 32.13 20.77 -10.92
CA ALA A 86 33.49 21.12 -11.31
C ALA A 86 33.64 22.66 -11.44
N THR A 87 34.73 23.20 -10.90
CA THR A 87 34.97 24.64 -10.87
C THR A 87 36.08 25.08 -11.81
N PHE A 88 35.81 26.15 -12.56
CA PHE A 88 36.79 26.94 -13.28
C PHE A 88 37.38 27.99 -12.33
N VAL A 89 38.68 27.91 -12.08
CA VAL A 89 39.40 28.87 -11.25
C VAL A 89 40.36 29.68 -12.11
N HIS A 90 40.22 31.01 -12.04
CA HIS A 90 41.06 31.97 -12.75
C HIS A 90 41.77 32.91 -11.77
N GLU A 91 43.09 32.82 -11.73
CA GLU A 91 43.97 33.76 -11.03
C GLU A 91 44.41 34.86 -11.99
N HIS A 92 44.03 36.10 -11.70
CA HIS A 92 44.44 37.26 -12.48
C HIS A 92 45.93 37.55 -12.27
N LYS A 93 46.72 37.57 -13.36
CA LYS A 93 48.09 38.11 -13.31
C LYS A 93 47.98 39.62 -13.14
N ASN A 94 48.53 40.16 -12.06
CA ASN A 94 48.54 41.60 -11.84
C ASN A 94 49.47 42.28 -12.85
N ASP A 95 49.04 43.43 -13.35
CA ASP A 95 49.98 44.42 -13.88
C ASP A 95 50.77 45.02 -12.71
N TYR A 96 52.10 44.96 -12.82
CA TYR A 96 52.99 45.59 -11.87
C TYR A 96 52.86 47.11 -11.98
N PHE A 97 52.41 47.79 -10.92
CA PHE A 97 52.57 49.24 -10.81
C PHE A 97 54.06 49.54 -10.58
N PHE A 98 54.77 50.02 -11.61
CA PHE A 98 56.20 50.36 -11.57
C PHE A 98 57.16 49.26 -11.04
N GLY A 99 56.81 47.98 -11.19
CA GLY A 99 57.70 46.86 -10.83
C GLY A 99 58.00 46.67 -9.34
N LEU A 100 57.29 47.34 -8.42
CA LEU A 100 57.67 47.41 -7.00
C LEU A 100 56.62 46.92 -5.99
N ILE A 101 55.35 46.73 -6.38
CA ILE A 101 54.29 46.28 -5.46
C ILE A 101 53.39 45.24 -6.17
N SER A 102 53.36 44.00 -5.66
CA SER A 102 52.33 43.02 -6.03
C SER A 102 51.06 43.32 -5.24
N VAL A 103 50.00 43.79 -5.88
CA VAL A 103 48.65 43.70 -5.31
C VAL A 103 48.32 42.20 -5.24
N GLN A 104 47.71 41.68 -4.17
CA GLN A 104 47.32 40.27 -4.13
C GLN A 104 46.38 39.98 -5.32
N GLY A 105 46.75 39.01 -6.18
CA GLY A 105 45.95 38.66 -7.34
C GLY A 105 44.55 38.22 -6.89
N THR A 106 43.52 38.88 -7.42
CA THR A 106 42.14 38.43 -7.20
C THR A 106 41.97 37.09 -7.90
N THR A 107 41.58 36.07 -7.15
CA THR A 107 41.22 34.76 -7.73
C THR A 107 39.70 34.70 -7.86
N THR A 108 39.21 34.32 -9.02
CA THR A 108 37.79 34.08 -9.28
C THR A 108 37.53 32.59 -9.43
N GLU A 109 36.44 32.10 -8.84
CA GLU A 109 36.03 30.69 -8.87
C GLU A 109 34.54 30.62 -9.21
N GLN A 110 34.18 29.75 -10.15
CA GLN A 110 32.81 29.50 -10.57
C GLN A 110 32.67 28.09 -11.15
N THR A 111 31.46 27.54 -11.24
CA THR A 111 31.24 26.23 -11.88
C THR A 111 31.53 26.28 -13.39
N LEU A 112 31.83 25.14 -14.01
CA LEU A 112 32.04 25.06 -15.45
C LEU A 112 30.80 25.53 -16.23
N LEU A 113 29.60 25.16 -15.78
CA LEU A 113 28.36 25.62 -16.37
C LEU A 113 28.19 27.15 -16.27
N SER A 114 28.48 27.73 -15.09
CA SER A 114 28.47 29.19 -14.89
C SER A 114 29.45 29.90 -15.83
N ALA A 115 30.65 29.35 -15.99
CA ALA A 115 31.66 29.91 -16.88
C ALA A 115 31.23 29.85 -18.34
N ALA A 116 30.67 28.72 -18.78
CA ALA A 116 30.21 28.52 -20.15
C ALA A 116 29.02 29.43 -20.54
N LEU A 117 28.03 29.61 -19.65
CA LEU A 117 26.88 30.52 -19.87
C LEU A 117 27.33 31.95 -20.15
N HIS A 118 28.37 32.38 -19.45
CA HIS A 118 28.93 33.71 -19.57
C HIS A 118 29.93 33.91 -20.71
N ASN A 119 30.35 32.81 -21.35
CA ASN A 119 31.34 32.76 -22.41
C ASN A 119 32.70 33.39 -22.02
N PHE A 120 33.69 33.31 -22.91
CA PHE A 120 35.07 33.72 -22.62
C PHE A 120 35.55 34.79 -23.59
N ASP A 121 36.29 35.77 -23.09
CA ASP A 121 37.00 36.73 -23.93
C ASP A 121 38.09 36.06 -24.77
N GLU A 122 38.44 36.66 -25.91
CA GLU A 122 39.48 36.13 -26.78
C GLU A 122 40.83 36.03 -26.07
N SER A 123 41.16 37.00 -25.20
CA SER A 123 42.39 36.98 -24.40
C SER A 123 42.50 35.77 -23.48
N LEU A 124 41.36 35.20 -23.04
CA LEU A 124 41.30 34.02 -22.17
C LEU A 124 41.45 32.69 -22.93
N THR A 125 41.73 32.72 -24.24
CA THR A 125 42.12 31.53 -25.03
C THR A 125 43.63 31.35 -25.13
N SER A 126 44.41 32.24 -24.51
CA SER A 126 45.87 32.15 -24.41
C SER A 126 46.30 31.69 -23.02
N ALA A 127 47.28 30.79 -22.96
CA ALA A 127 47.90 30.34 -21.70
C ALA A 127 48.52 31.50 -20.89
N GLU A 128 48.87 32.62 -21.55
CA GLU A 128 49.45 33.79 -20.89
C GLU A 128 48.48 34.50 -19.94
N ALA A 129 47.16 34.35 -20.16
CA ALA A 129 46.11 35.00 -19.38
C ALA A 129 45.85 34.35 -18.00
N PHE A 130 46.48 33.20 -17.72
CA PHE A 130 46.24 32.40 -16.53
C PHE A 130 47.45 32.40 -15.59
N GLY A 131 47.22 32.74 -14.31
CA GLY A 131 48.18 32.56 -13.21
C GLY A 131 48.43 31.07 -12.89
N ALA A 132 49.50 30.78 -12.12
CA ALA A 132 49.95 29.42 -11.86
C ALA A 132 48.92 28.55 -11.12
N SER A 133 48.02 29.16 -10.34
CA SER A 133 46.94 28.46 -9.63
C SER A 133 45.64 28.32 -10.44
N SER A 134 45.61 28.78 -11.70
CA SER A 134 44.43 28.63 -12.56
C SER A 134 44.28 27.17 -13.03
N GLY A 135 43.03 26.72 -13.16
CA GLY A 135 42.74 25.32 -13.48
C GLY A 135 41.27 24.99 -13.37
N ILE A 136 40.92 23.78 -13.83
CA ILE A 136 39.61 23.17 -13.61
C ILE A 136 39.74 22.11 -12.52
N TYR A 137 38.90 22.19 -11.49
CA TYR A 137 38.94 21.33 -10.31
C TYR A 137 37.63 20.57 -10.15
N LEU A 138 37.69 19.34 -9.62
CA LEU A 138 36.52 18.46 -9.47
C LEU A 138 35.57 18.90 -8.35
N THR A 139 36.03 19.68 -7.37
CA THR A 139 35.24 20.04 -6.19
C THR A 139 35.48 21.51 -5.83
N PRO A 140 34.42 22.28 -5.52
CA PRO A 140 34.55 23.68 -5.14
C PRO A 140 35.46 23.88 -3.91
N GLY A 141 36.34 24.88 -3.95
CA GLY A 141 37.24 25.25 -2.84
C GLY A 141 38.37 24.25 -2.54
N ALA A 142 38.32 23.02 -3.08
CA ALA A 142 39.38 22.05 -2.97
C ALA A 142 40.37 22.23 -4.13
N ARG A 143 41.66 22.41 -3.81
CA ARG A 143 42.73 22.47 -4.82
C ARG A 143 43.33 21.09 -5.13
N ASP A 144 42.88 20.07 -4.42
CA ASP A 144 43.14 18.66 -4.74
C ASP A 144 42.12 18.20 -5.80
N GLY A 145 42.58 17.45 -6.81
CA GLY A 145 41.71 17.02 -7.92
C GLY A 145 41.65 17.99 -9.11
N LYS A 146 42.78 18.64 -9.45
CA LYS A 146 42.94 19.39 -10.71
C LYS A 146 42.82 18.44 -11.90
N THR A 147 41.95 18.77 -12.84
CA THR A 147 41.75 17.99 -14.08
C THR A 147 42.86 18.29 -15.10
N PRO A 148 43.08 17.43 -16.11
CA PRO A 148 44.05 17.69 -17.18
C PRO A 148 43.56 18.73 -18.20
N ILE A 149 42.30 19.17 -18.14
CA ILE A 149 41.75 20.17 -19.04
C ILE A 149 42.36 21.53 -18.71
N LYS A 150 43.05 22.14 -19.69
CA LYS A 150 43.63 23.47 -19.48
C LYS A 150 42.54 24.56 -19.59
N PRO A 151 42.60 25.61 -18.75
CA PRO A 151 41.62 26.71 -18.78
C PRO A 151 41.45 27.36 -20.15
N GLU A 152 42.54 27.57 -20.87
CA GLU A 152 42.55 28.18 -22.21
C GLU A 152 41.90 27.29 -23.27
N GLU A 153 42.08 25.97 -23.16
CA GLU A 153 41.48 24.98 -24.07
C GLU A 153 39.96 24.90 -23.83
N PHE A 154 39.54 24.91 -22.56
CA PHE A 154 38.11 24.98 -22.19
C PHE A 154 37.44 26.27 -22.68
N ALA A 155 38.11 27.41 -22.51
CA ALA A 155 37.63 28.71 -22.99
C ALA A 155 37.47 28.72 -24.51
N LEU A 156 38.42 28.14 -25.25
CA LEU A 156 38.37 28.02 -26.71
C LEU A 156 37.18 27.16 -27.17
N VAL A 157 36.94 26.02 -26.53
CA VAL A 157 35.79 25.15 -26.85
C VAL A 157 34.47 25.90 -26.65
N CYS A 158 34.31 26.62 -25.54
CA CYS A 158 33.09 27.38 -25.26
C CYS A 158 32.87 28.51 -26.28
N ARG A 159 33.92 29.23 -26.69
CA ARG A 159 33.84 30.28 -27.73
C ARG A 159 33.46 29.73 -29.09
N ASN A 160 34.01 28.56 -29.47
CA ASN A 160 33.75 27.93 -30.76
C ASN A 160 32.32 27.38 -30.88
N LEU A 161 31.77 26.83 -29.80
CA LEU A 161 30.39 26.35 -29.77
C LEU A 161 29.38 27.49 -29.78
N ASP A 162 29.74 28.63 -29.18
CA ASP A 162 28.89 29.83 -29.07
C ASP A 162 27.48 29.49 -28.57
N PHE A 163 27.42 29.00 -27.32
CA PHE A 163 26.17 28.63 -26.67
C PHE A 163 25.15 29.77 -26.67
N GLY A 164 25.61 31.04 -26.64
CA GLY A 164 24.74 32.20 -26.73
C GLY A 164 24.03 32.30 -28.08
N SER A 165 24.76 32.19 -29.19
CA SER A 165 24.13 32.17 -30.52
C SER A 165 23.16 31.00 -30.71
N LEU A 166 23.53 29.81 -30.23
CA LEU A 166 22.66 28.62 -30.28
C LEU A 166 21.36 28.84 -29.47
N TYR A 167 21.48 29.42 -28.27
CA TYR A 167 20.31 29.71 -27.44
C TYR A 167 19.42 30.80 -28.04
N GLN A 168 19.99 31.80 -28.73
CA GLN A 168 19.20 32.80 -29.47
C GLN A 168 18.40 32.18 -30.63
N ILE A 169 18.97 31.19 -31.32
CA ILE A 169 18.25 30.43 -32.36
C ILE A 169 17.10 29.63 -31.73
N HIS A 170 17.35 28.97 -30.59
CA HIS A 170 16.33 28.25 -29.83
C HIS A 170 15.16 29.15 -29.42
N LEU A 171 15.46 30.32 -28.82
CA LEU A 171 14.44 31.32 -28.46
C LEU A 171 13.61 31.75 -29.67
N ARG A 172 14.26 32.07 -30.79
CA ARG A 172 13.56 32.44 -32.03
C ARG A 172 12.72 31.32 -32.59
N SER A 173 13.17 30.06 -32.55
CA SER A 173 12.39 28.94 -33.08
C SER A 173 11.03 28.76 -32.39
N ILE A 174 10.93 29.17 -31.14
CA ILE A 174 9.71 29.08 -30.33
C ILE A 174 8.89 30.38 -30.38
N LEU A 175 9.56 31.53 -30.46
CA LEU A 175 8.94 32.87 -30.42
C LEU A 175 8.62 33.46 -31.81
N ALA A 176 9.19 32.93 -32.90
CA ALA A 176 9.13 33.55 -34.23
C ALA A 176 7.86 33.23 -35.02
N VAL A 177 7.35 34.29 -35.65
CA VAL A 177 6.39 34.32 -36.76
C VAL A 177 7.15 34.17 -38.09
N PRO A 178 6.64 33.43 -39.09
CA PRO A 178 7.29 33.28 -40.39
C PRO A 178 7.56 34.65 -41.01
N THR A 179 8.82 34.94 -41.31
CA THR A 179 9.24 36.05 -42.16
C THR A 179 8.84 35.72 -43.59
N GLN A 180 7.56 35.89 -43.94
CA GLN A 180 7.18 36.00 -45.33
C GLN A 180 7.35 37.46 -45.79
N PRO A 181 7.80 37.69 -47.05
CA PRO A 181 7.87 39.03 -47.61
C PRO A 181 6.49 39.68 -47.61
N GLU A 182 6.47 40.99 -47.43
CA GLU A 182 5.27 41.82 -47.50
C GLU A 182 4.46 41.50 -48.77
N GLY A 183 3.27 40.88 -48.62
CA GLY A 183 2.37 40.67 -49.76
C GLY A 183 1.31 39.58 -49.65
N ALA A 184 1.43 38.58 -48.76
CA ALA A 184 0.42 37.51 -48.65
C ALA A 184 -0.43 37.67 -47.37
N VAL A 185 -1.65 38.19 -47.53
CA VAL A 185 -2.67 38.22 -46.47
C VAL A 185 -3.41 36.88 -46.49
N ASP A 186 -2.88 35.88 -45.79
CA ASP A 186 -3.70 34.80 -45.25
C ASP A 186 -3.91 35.06 -43.75
N GLY A 187 -5.00 35.78 -43.48
CA GLY A 187 -5.32 36.40 -42.19
C GLY A 187 -5.99 35.47 -41.15
N THR A 188 -5.62 34.20 -41.03
CA THR A 188 -6.38 33.29 -40.15
C THR A 188 -5.59 32.27 -39.31
N THR A 189 -4.25 32.23 -39.34
CA THR A 189 -3.48 31.28 -38.51
C THR A 189 -2.65 31.95 -37.40
N GLN A 190 -3.34 32.18 -36.27
CA GLN A 190 -2.90 31.89 -34.90
C GLN A 190 -1.54 32.42 -34.40
N ASP A 191 -1.43 33.73 -34.17
CA ASP A 191 -0.47 34.24 -33.18
C ASP A 191 -1.08 34.11 -31.77
N ALA A 192 -0.69 33.06 -31.04
CA ALA A 192 -1.23 32.73 -29.72
C ALA A 192 -0.98 33.83 -28.67
N LEU A 193 0.16 34.56 -28.78
CA LEU A 193 0.48 35.67 -27.88
C LEU A 193 -0.42 36.87 -28.12
N ILE A 194 -0.62 37.28 -29.39
CA ILE A 194 -1.54 38.38 -29.73
C ILE A 194 -2.96 38.07 -29.25
N LYS A 195 -3.43 36.83 -29.49
CA LYS A 195 -4.74 36.37 -29.02
C LYS A 195 -4.83 36.45 -27.48
N SER A 196 -3.81 35.97 -26.78
CA SER A 196 -3.76 36.03 -25.30
C SER A 196 -3.81 37.46 -24.77
N TYR A 197 -3.07 38.40 -25.38
CA TYR A 197 -3.12 39.81 -24.99
C TYR A 197 -4.50 40.44 -25.24
N LYS A 198 -5.12 40.16 -26.38
CA LYS A 198 -6.48 40.64 -26.68
C LYS A 198 -7.49 40.10 -25.69
N ASP A 199 -7.47 38.80 -25.42
CA ASP A 199 -8.42 38.19 -24.47
C ASP A 199 -8.20 38.70 -23.04
N ALA A 200 -6.94 38.87 -22.60
CA ALA A 200 -6.63 39.44 -21.29
C ALA A 200 -7.06 40.91 -21.17
N PHE A 201 -6.93 41.69 -22.25
CA PHE A 201 -7.41 43.07 -22.32
C PHE A 201 -8.94 43.14 -22.30
N ALA A 202 -9.63 42.24 -23.02
CA ALA A 202 -11.09 42.13 -23.00
C ALA A 202 -11.63 41.87 -21.58
N VAL A 203 -11.00 40.96 -20.83
CA VAL A 203 -11.38 40.71 -19.42
C VAL A 203 -11.16 41.97 -18.57
N ALA A 204 -10.04 42.68 -18.74
CA ALA A 204 -9.78 43.91 -17.99
C ALA A 204 -10.81 45.01 -18.30
N ILE A 205 -11.21 45.17 -19.57
CA ILE A 205 -12.26 46.11 -19.99
C ILE A 205 -13.58 45.78 -19.29
N HIS A 206 -14.02 44.52 -19.34
CA HIS A 206 -15.29 44.09 -18.77
C HIS A 206 -15.30 44.18 -17.24
N LEU A 207 -14.19 43.85 -16.57
CA LEU A 207 -14.06 44.04 -15.12
C LEU A 207 -14.11 45.52 -14.74
N ALA A 208 -13.38 46.40 -15.45
CA ALA A 208 -13.32 47.82 -15.12
C ALA A 208 -14.67 48.53 -15.31
N ILE A 209 -15.45 48.18 -16.33
CA ILE A 209 -16.80 48.77 -16.51
C ILE A 209 -17.78 48.26 -15.43
N LEU A 210 -17.68 46.99 -15.06
CA LEU A 210 -18.52 46.38 -14.00
C LEU A 210 -18.20 46.97 -12.62
N GLN A 211 -16.92 47.26 -12.36
CA GLN A 211 -16.45 47.89 -11.13
C GLN A 211 -16.61 49.43 -11.15
N GLN A 212 -17.12 50.00 -12.24
CA GLN A 212 -17.31 51.45 -12.44
C GLN A 212 -16.00 52.27 -12.45
N GLU A 213 -14.86 51.62 -12.72
CA GLU A 213 -13.54 52.26 -12.84
C GLU A 213 -13.37 53.03 -14.16
N ILE A 214 -14.19 52.71 -15.16
CA ILE A 214 -14.24 53.40 -16.46
C ILE A 214 -15.68 53.79 -16.84
N SER A 215 -15.82 54.82 -17.67
CA SER A 215 -17.12 55.26 -18.18
C SER A 215 -17.58 54.45 -19.41
N ILE A 216 -18.87 54.49 -19.75
CA ILE A 216 -19.41 53.87 -20.98
C ILE A 216 -18.72 54.43 -22.24
N ALA A 217 -18.35 55.70 -22.25
CA ALA A 217 -17.61 56.31 -23.36
C ALA A 217 -16.19 55.72 -23.47
N SER A 218 -15.50 55.57 -22.33
CA SER A 218 -14.19 54.91 -22.24
C SER A 218 -14.27 53.44 -22.68
N HIS A 219 -15.31 52.71 -22.26
CA HIS A 219 -15.55 51.32 -22.64
C HIS A 219 -15.63 51.15 -24.16
N ARG A 220 -16.35 52.04 -24.87
CA ARG A 220 -16.47 52.01 -26.33
C ARG A 220 -15.11 52.22 -27.02
N VAL A 221 -14.33 53.20 -26.56
CA VAL A 221 -12.98 53.47 -27.09
C VAL A 221 -12.07 52.26 -26.93
N LEU A 222 -12.11 51.60 -25.77
CA LEU A 222 -11.28 50.43 -25.50
C LEU A 222 -11.68 49.21 -26.34
N LEU A 223 -12.98 49.03 -26.61
CA LEU A 223 -13.45 48.01 -27.55
C LEU A 223 -13.03 48.31 -28.99
N ASP A 224 -12.96 49.58 -29.39
CA ASP A 224 -12.42 49.97 -30.70
C ASP A 224 -10.91 49.67 -30.77
N VAL A 225 -10.15 49.87 -29.69
CA VAL A 225 -8.74 49.44 -29.60
C VAL A 225 -8.61 47.91 -29.69
N LEU A 226 -9.40 47.16 -28.92
CA LEU A 226 -9.41 45.69 -28.91
C LEU A 226 -9.66 45.09 -30.30
N ASN A 227 -10.58 45.68 -31.06
CA ASN A 227 -11.02 45.21 -32.37
C ASN A 227 -10.25 45.84 -33.55
N ASP A 228 -9.17 46.58 -33.28
CA ASP A 228 -8.37 47.28 -34.30
C ASP A 228 -9.20 48.28 -35.15
N ARG A 229 -10.24 48.88 -34.56
CA ARG A 229 -11.19 49.82 -35.21
C ARG A 229 -10.94 51.29 -34.87
N TYR A 230 -9.83 51.62 -34.21
CA TYR A 230 -9.55 53.00 -33.80
C TYR A 230 -9.30 53.91 -35.01
N VAL A 231 -10.18 54.88 -35.23
CA VAL A 231 -10.02 55.92 -36.26
C VAL A 231 -9.04 56.96 -35.73
N VAL A 232 -7.95 57.20 -36.46
CA VAL A 232 -7.05 58.35 -36.23
C VAL A 232 -7.83 59.63 -36.52
N ARG A 233 -8.61 60.11 -35.56
CA ARG A 233 -9.23 61.44 -35.64
C ARG A 233 -8.21 62.44 -35.10
N TYR A 234 -7.78 63.38 -35.93
CA TYR A 234 -6.91 64.52 -35.58
C TYR A 234 -5.39 64.27 -35.42
N GLY A 235 -4.81 63.28 -36.10
CA GLY A 235 -3.34 63.11 -36.12
C GLY A 235 -2.71 62.68 -34.78
N THR A 236 -3.50 62.61 -33.70
CA THR A 236 -3.12 62.01 -32.42
C THR A 236 -3.21 60.49 -32.52
N ARG A 237 -2.16 59.80 -32.03
CA ARG A 237 -2.13 58.34 -31.96
C ARG A 237 -2.74 57.93 -30.61
N PRO A 238 -3.77 57.06 -30.58
CA PRO A 238 -4.55 56.84 -29.37
C PRO A 238 -3.84 55.99 -28.31
N CYS A 239 -2.72 55.32 -28.63
CA CYS A 239 -2.02 54.42 -27.71
C CYS A 239 -0.51 54.73 -27.68
N SER A 240 0.04 54.80 -26.48
CA SER A 240 1.47 55.01 -26.22
C SER A 240 2.00 53.92 -25.29
N GLN A 241 3.26 53.54 -25.50
CA GLN A 241 4.03 52.72 -24.56
C GLN A 241 4.60 53.61 -23.45
N LEU A 242 4.81 53.02 -22.27
CA LEU A 242 5.38 53.70 -21.11
C LEU A 242 6.90 53.48 -21.03
N GLU A 243 7.64 54.56 -20.79
CA GLU A 243 9.04 54.51 -20.36
C GLU A 243 9.10 54.96 -18.89
N PHE A 244 9.84 54.23 -18.07
CA PHE A 244 9.98 54.46 -16.63
C PHE A 244 11.47 54.62 -16.30
N LEU A 245 11.87 55.77 -15.77
CA LEU A 245 13.27 56.08 -15.41
C LEU A 245 14.28 55.82 -16.56
N GLY A 246 13.92 56.13 -17.81
CA GLY A 246 14.78 55.87 -18.96
C GLY A 246 14.76 54.43 -19.46
N MET A 247 13.89 53.56 -18.91
CA MET A 247 13.75 52.16 -19.28
C MET A 247 12.41 51.91 -19.95
N ASP A 248 12.43 51.20 -21.08
CA ASP A 248 11.21 50.74 -21.74
C ASP A 248 10.44 49.77 -20.84
N VAL A 249 9.18 50.10 -20.54
CA VAL A 249 8.27 49.23 -19.80
C VAL A 249 7.51 48.37 -20.80
N SER A 250 7.66 47.06 -20.69
CA SER A 250 6.99 46.11 -21.58
C SER A 250 5.51 45.95 -21.23
N GLU A 251 4.65 45.87 -22.25
CA GLU A 251 3.22 45.52 -22.14
C GLU A 251 2.28 46.54 -21.47
N VAL A 252 2.80 47.60 -20.84
CA VAL A 252 1.97 48.68 -20.25
C VAL A 252 1.52 49.65 -21.33
N LEU A 253 0.20 49.87 -21.43
CA LEU A 253 -0.40 50.77 -22.41
C LEU A 253 -1.00 52.00 -21.75
N VAL A 254 -0.79 53.16 -22.36
CA VAL A 254 -1.49 54.42 -22.05
C VAL A 254 -2.35 54.80 -23.24
N ILE A 255 -3.65 55.01 -23.02
CA ILE A 255 -4.68 55.17 -24.05
C ILE A 255 -5.40 56.52 -23.88
N GLY A 256 -5.53 57.27 -24.98
CA GLY A 256 -6.31 58.52 -25.07
C GLY A 256 -5.58 59.74 -24.53
N LEU A 257 -4.67 60.31 -25.33
CA LEU A 257 -4.04 61.61 -25.05
C LEU A 257 -4.30 62.55 -26.22
N ASP A 258 -5.18 63.52 -26.03
CA ASP A 258 -5.54 64.50 -27.07
C ASP A 258 -4.59 65.72 -27.08
N ALA A 259 -3.73 65.89 -26.07
CA ALA A 259 -2.80 67.02 -25.96
C ALA A 259 -1.33 66.58 -25.81
N GLU A 260 -0.42 67.26 -26.52
CA GLU A 260 1.04 67.07 -26.42
C GLU A 260 1.59 67.38 -25.00
N ASP A 261 0.84 68.13 -24.18
CA ASP A 261 1.26 68.61 -22.86
C ASP A 261 0.93 67.66 -21.68
N GLY A 262 0.31 66.51 -21.94
CA GLY A 262 0.01 65.50 -20.90
C GLY A 262 -1.09 65.87 -19.89
N THR A 263 -1.84 66.94 -20.14
CA THR A 263 -2.93 67.44 -19.28
C THR A 263 -4.30 66.83 -19.57
N SER A 264 -4.41 65.99 -20.60
CA SER A 264 -5.66 65.30 -20.95
C SER A 264 -5.86 64.03 -20.12
N PRO A 265 -7.13 63.63 -19.86
CA PRO A 265 -7.43 62.37 -19.19
C PRO A 265 -6.92 61.17 -19.99
N CYS A 266 -6.25 60.22 -19.32
CA CYS A 266 -5.73 59.02 -19.95
C CYS A 266 -6.26 57.75 -19.27
N ILE A 267 -6.28 56.64 -20.00
CA ILE A 267 -6.57 55.31 -19.47
C ILE A 267 -5.28 54.51 -19.48
N VAL A 268 -4.93 53.91 -18.34
CA VAL A 268 -3.72 53.08 -18.25
C VAL A 268 -4.12 51.63 -18.07
N TYR A 269 -3.53 50.76 -18.88
CA TYR A 269 -3.63 49.32 -18.78
C TYR A 269 -2.28 48.74 -18.33
N ILE A 270 -2.29 48.12 -17.15
CA ILE A 270 -1.17 47.35 -16.62
C ILE A 270 -1.64 45.89 -16.56
N PRO A 271 -1.10 45.00 -17.44
CA PRO A 271 -1.50 43.60 -17.45
C PRO A 271 -1.37 42.96 -16.06
N GLN A 272 -2.45 42.34 -15.59
CA GLN A 272 -2.51 41.58 -14.32
C GLN A 272 -2.12 42.37 -13.06
N ASP A 273 -2.24 43.69 -13.09
CA ASP A 273 -2.05 44.51 -11.89
C ASP A 273 -2.91 43.94 -10.74
N PRO A 274 -2.31 43.61 -9.58
CA PRO A 274 -3.05 43.01 -8.46
C PRO A 274 -3.98 44.03 -7.78
N ILE A 275 -3.87 45.31 -8.13
CA ILE A 275 -4.67 46.41 -7.59
C ILE A 275 -5.72 46.83 -8.62
N LEU A 276 -5.29 47.36 -9.77
CA LEU A 276 -6.16 47.96 -10.79
C LEU A 276 -5.59 47.74 -12.21
N PRO A 277 -5.97 46.66 -12.91
CA PRO A 277 -5.45 46.35 -14.25
C PRO A 277 -5.73 47.41 -15.30
N LEU A 278 -6.86 48.11 -15.19
CA LEU A 278 -7.29 49.11 -16.15
C LEU A 278 -8.03 50.23 -15.41
N ALA A 279 -7.52 51.45 -15.46
CA ALA A 279 -8.09 52.59 -14.74
C ALA A 279 -7.98 53.90 -15.53
N ARG A 280 -8.94 54.81 -15.29
CA ARG A 280 -8.95 56.16 -15.86
C ARG A 280 -8.33 57.16 -14.89
N TYR A 281 -7.45 58.02 -15.40
CA TYR A 281 -6.79 59.10 -14.67
C TYR A 281 -7.14 60.46 -15.27
N GLY A 282 -7.09 61.51 -14.45
CA GLY A 282 -7.35 62.89 -14.88
C GLY A 282 -6.25 63.44 -15.80
N SER A 283 -5.03 62.94 -15.64
CA SER A 283 -3.84 63.25 -16.43
C SER A 283 -2.78 62.15 -16.27
N ILE A 284 -1.74 62.17 -17.12
CA ILE A 284 -0.61 61.25 -16.95
C ILE A 284 0.13 61.46 -15.62
N LYS A 285 0.09 62.69 -15.10
CA LYS A 285 0.71 63.05 -13.82
C LYS A 285 0.00 62.42 -12.63
N ASP A 286 -1.33 62.33 -12.68
CA ASP A 286 -2.10 61.64 -11.64
C ASP A 286 -1.76 60.14 -11.59
N PHE A 287 -1.57 59.53 -12.76
CA PHE A 287 -1.07 58.15 -12.84
C PHE A 287 0.36 58.03 -12.30
N GLU A 288 1.25 58.96 -12.62
CA GLU A 288 2.62 58.97 -12.09
C GLU A 288 2.64 58.96 -10.56
N ASP A 289 1.84 59.81 -9.92
CA ASP A 289 1.77 59.92 -8.46
C ASP A 289 1.18 58.65 -7.82
N GLU A 290 0.17 58.03 -8.45
CA GLU A 290 -0.40 56.76 -7.99
C GLU A 290 0.58 55.59 -8.15
N LEU A 291 1.26 55.47 -9.29
CA LEU A 291 2.28 54.45 -9.52
C LEU A 291 3.40 54.55 -8.48
N ASN A 292 3.83 55.78 -8.17
CA ASN A 292 4.81 56.04 -7.12
C ASN A 292 4.38 55.52 -5.75
N ARG A 293 3.12 55.76 -5.37
CA ARG A 293 2.55 55.27 -4.10
C ARG A 293 2.53 53.74 -4.06
N ARG A 294 2.15 53.07 -5.15
CA ARG A 294 2.14 51.60 -5.24
C ARG A 294 3.55 51.02 -5.13
N LEU A 295 4.54 51.65 -5.76
CA LEU A 295 5.96 51.24 -5.72
C LEU A 295 6.62 51.36 -4.33
N LEU A 296 5.95 51.94 -3.32
CA LEU A 296 6.43 51.86 -1.94
C LEU A 296 6.29 50.43 -1.36
N SER A 297 5.31 49.66 -1.82
CA SER A 297 5.09 48.28 -1.37
C SER A 297 6.20 47.35 -1.89
N PRO A 298 6.88 46.56 -1.02
CA PRO A 298 7.83 45.54 -1.46
C PRO A 298 7.22 44.55 -2.45
N GLY A 299 6.00 44.06 -2.18
CA GLY A 299 5.31 43.10 -3.04
C GLY A 299 4.95 43.68 -4.41
N TYR A 300 4.51 44.94 -4.46
CA TYR A 300 4.18 45.59 -5.73
C TYR A 300 5.43 45.91 -6.56
N ARG A 301 6.56 46.24 -5.93
CA ARG A 301 7.84 46.39 -6.64
C ARG A 301 8.28 45.10 -7.30
N GLN A 302 8.16 43.98 -6.60
CA GLN A 302 8.45 42.67 -7.16
C GLN A 302 7.53 42.38 -8.35
N PHE A 303 6.23 42.67 -8.22
CA PHE A 303 5.27 42.61 -9.32
C PHE A 303 5.71 43.46 -10.53
N PHE A 304 5.96 44.76 -10.33
CA PHE A 304 6.21 45.71 -11.42
C PHE A 304 7.56 45.50 -12.10
N SER A 305 8.55 44.96 -11.36
CA SER A 305 9.89 44.68 -11.91
C SER A 305 9.89 43.76 -13.13
N ARG A 306 8.84 42.93 -13.28
CA ARG A 306 8.65 42.02 -14.42
C ARG A 306 8.62 42.73 -15.78
N PHE A 307 8.16 43.98 -15.81
CA PHE A 307 7.98 44.75 -17.03
C PHE A 307 9.27 45.48 -17.45
N LEU A 308 10.31 45.41 -16.61
CA LEU A 308 11.60 46.08 -16.79
C LEU A 308 12.69 45.08 -17.21
N PRO A 309 13.80 45.54 -17.81
CA PRO A 309 14.95 44.69 -18.16
C PRO A 309 15.62 44.02 -16.94
N VAL A 310 16.01 42.74 -17.05
CA VAL A 310 16.68 41.95 -15.98
C VAL A 310 17.98 42.60 -15.48
N SER A 311 18.74 43.24 -16.37
CA SER A 311 19.92 44.05 -16.04
C SER A 311 19.69 45.06 -14.89
N HIS A 312 18.44 45.45 -14.68
CA HIS A 312 18.03 46.39 -13.65
C HIS A 312 17.17 45.77 -12.54
N GLN A 313 16.73 44.51 -12.62
CA GLN A 313 15.85 43.87 -11.63
C GLN A 313 16.56 43.57 -10.29
N GLY A 314 15.80 43.42 -9.19
CA GLY A 314 16.33 43.08 -7.85
C GLY A 314 16.79 44.28 -7.01
N LYS A 315 17.88 44.11 -6.23
CA LYS A 315 18.37 45.14 -5.28
C LYS A 315 18.78 46.45 -5.97
N LEU A 316 19.24 46.39 -7.23
CA LEU A 316 19.62 47.55 -8.03
C LEU A 316 18.40 48.40 -8.38
N LEU A 317 17.31 47.79 -8.88
CA LEU A 317 16.02 48.47 -9.08
C LEU A 317 15.55 49.13 -7.80
N ASP A 318 15.62 48.38 -6.71
CA ASP A 318 15.14 48.83 -5.42
C ASP A 318 15.90 50.06 -4.93
N GLN A 319 17.22 50.11 -5.16
CA GLN A 319 18.04 51.29 -4.90
C GLN A 319 17.71 52.46 -5.82
N MET A 320 17.52 52.22 -7.13
CA MET A 320 17.16 53.25 -8.10
C MET A 320 15.78 53.87 -7.80
N ILE A 321 14.77 53.03 -7.55
CA ILE A 321 13.42 53.46 -7.17
C ILE A 321 13.47 54.24 -5.85
N ARG A 322 14.12 53.70 -4.81
CA ARG A 322 14.25 54.42 -3.51
C ARG A 322 14.99 55.74 -3.66
N ARG A 323 16.03 55.80 -4.49
CA ARG A 323 16.81 57.03 -4.74
C ARG A 323 15.99 58.07 -5.48
N ALA A 324 15.28 57.67 -6.54
CA ALA A 324 14.40 58.55 -7.31
C ALA A 324 13.23 59.07 -6.44
N LEU A 325 12.59 58.19 -5.66
CA LEU A 325 11.51 58.58 -4.73
C LEU A 325 12.01 59.53 -3.63
N ARG A 326 13.20 59.29 -3.05
CA ARG A 326 13.81 60.22 -2.07
C ARG A 326 14.09 61.61 -2.68
N GLN A 327 14.52 61.66 -3.94
CA GLN A 327 14.79 62.93 -4.63
C GLN A 327 13.51 63.70 -4.94
N LYS A 328 12.43 63.02 -5.36
CA LYS A 328 11.11 63.65 -5.62
C LYS A 328 10.51 64.29 -4.35
N TRP A 329 10.83 63.76 -3.17
CA TRP A 329 10.32 64.26 -1.87
C TRP A 329 11.37 65.01 -1.01
N ALA A 330 12.54 65.34 -1.57
CA ALA A 330 13.51 66.17 -0.87
C ALA A 330 12.99 67.63 -0.73
N PRO A 331 13.19 68.30 0.43
CA PRO A 331 12.82 69.71 0.58
C PRO A 331 13.57 70.59 -0.42
N LYS A 332 12.86 71.52 -1.07
CA LYS A 332 13.38 72.45 -2.09
C LYS A 332 14.32 73.53 -1.51
N THR A 333 15.42 73.12 -0.89
CA THR A 333 16.41 74.04 -0.32
C THR A 333 17.81 73.67 -0.80
N GLY A 334 18.30 74.40 -1.81
CA GLY A 334 19.70 74.39 -2.28
C GLY A 334 19.90 73.94 -3.74
N PRO A 335 20.93 74.45 -4.44
CA PRO A 335 21.16 74.16 -5.85
C PRO A 335 21.77 72.76 -6.01
N LEU A 336 20.97 71.78 -6.43
CA LEU A 336 21.44 70.48 -6.90
C LEU A 336 21.67 70.54 -8.43
N PRO A 337 22.82 70.09 -8.94
CA PRO A 337 23.21 70.21 -10.36
C PRO A 337 22.63 69.12 -11.28
N TRP A 338 21.56 68.41 -10.88
CA TRP A 338 20.98 67.33 -11.68
C TRP A 338 19.64 67.78 -12.27
N PRO A 339 19.39 67.60 -13.59
CA PRO A 339 18.07 67.87 -14.17
C PRO A 339 17.01 67.04 -13.43
N ASN A 340 15.83 67.62 -13.18
CA ASN A 340 14.69 66.88 -12.61
C ASN A 340 14.51 65.58 -13.41
N PRO A 341 14.64 64.38 -12.80
CA PRO A 341 14.50 63.15 -13.56
C PRO A 341 13.06 63.05 -14.06
N VAL A 342 12.89 63.03 -15.39
CA VAL A 342 11.61 62.66 -16.00
C VAL A 342 11.33 61.22 -15.57
N PHE A 343 10.27 61.04 -14.79
CA PHE A 343 9.99 59.76 -14.15
C PHE A 343 9.24 58.82 -15.09
N LEU A 344 8.29 59.37 -15.85
CA LEU A 344 7.57 58.70 -16.92
C LEU A 344 7.73 59.47 -18.24
N ALA A 345 7.99 58.75 -19.33
CA ALA A 345 7.88 59.25 -20.69
C ALA A 345 6.96 58.35 -21.52
N LEU A 346 6.37 58.89 -22.58
CA LEU A 346 5.41 58.18 -23.42
C LEU A 346 5.87 58.17 -24.87
N HIS A 347 5.89 56.98 -25.48
CA HIS A 347 6.24 56.83 -26.89
C HIS A 347 5.03 56.34 -27.70
N PRO A 348 4.56 57.08 -28.72
CA PRO A 348 3.38 56.68 -29.48
C PRO A 348 3.60 55.39 -30.28
N ILE A 349 2.69 54.42 -30.14
CA ILE A 349 2.73 53.15 -30.87
C ILE A 349 2.34 53.37 -32.33
N LYS A 350 3.14 52.84 -33.26
CA LYS A 350 2.88 52.86 -34.71
C LYS A 350 2.33 51.51 -35.15
N GLY A 351 1.18 51.50 -35.85
CA GLY A 351 0.57 50.26 -36.34
C GLY A 351 -0.29 49.55 -35.28
N ASN A 352 -0.45 48.23 -35.41
CA ASN A 352 -1.29 47.41 -34.53
C ASN A 352 -0.73 47.35 -33.10
N VAL A 353 -1.55 47.71 -32.11
CA VAL A 353 -1.15 47.80 -30.70
C VAL A 353 -0.68 46.45 -30.15
N PHE A 354 -1.45 45.38 -30.34
CA PHE A 354 -1.14 44.06 -29.79
C PHE A 354 0.05 43.39 -30.49
N LYS A 355 0.23 43.64 -31.79
CA LYS A 355 1.46 43.25 -32.50
C LYS A 355 2.69 43.95 -31.91
N SER A 356 2.58 45.25 -31.62
CA SER A 356 3.66 46.01 -30.97
C SER A 356 3.99 45.45 -29.58
N LEU A 357 2.97 45.07 -28.79
CA LEU A 357 3.18 44.44 -27.47
C LEU A 357 3.92 43.11 -27.59
N ARG A 358 3.47 42.23 -28.49
CA ARG A 358 4.16 40.97 -28.80
C ARG A 358 5.61 41.22 -29.20
N ASP A 359 5.84 42.12 -30.14
CA ASP A 359 7.19 42.41 -30.65
C ASP A 359 8.12 42.94 -29.55
N GLN A 360 7.59 43.77 -28.65
CA GLN A 360 8.32 44.24 -27.49
C GLN A 360 8.65 43.09 -26.54
N ARG A 361 7.70 42.20 -26.26
CA ARG A 361 7.91 41.04 -25.38
C ARG A 361 8.95 40.08 -25.96
N VAL A 362 8.88 39.78 -27.26
CA VAL A 362 9.87 38.94 -27.93
C VAL A 362 11.26 39.57 -27.84
N ARG A 363 11.40 40.87 -28.15
CA ARG A 363 12.68 41.58 -27.99
C ARG A 363 13.20 41.55 -26.56
N GLN A 364 12.31 41.66 -25.57
CA GLN A 364 12.67 41.58 -24.16
C GLN A 364 13.23 40.19 -23.81
N ILE A 365 12.54 39.10 -24.22
CA ILE A 365 12.99 37.72 -23.98
C ILE A 365 14.32 37.44 -24.68
N GLU A 366 14.46 37.84 -25.95
CA GLU A 366 15.72 37.68 -26.70
C GLU A 366 16.88 38.43 -26.02
N ARG A 367 16.66 39.70 -25.65
CA ARG A 367 17.66 40.52 -24.94
C ARG A 367 18.06 39.89 -23.61
N HIS A 368 17.09 39.45 -22.81
CA HIS A 368 17.39 38.73 -21.56
C HIS A 368 18.20 37.45 -21.84
N GLY A 369 17.88 36.73 -22.91
CA GLY A 369 18.61 35.52 -23.30
C GLY A 369 20.08 35.80 -23.58
N ARG A 370 20.40 36.94 -24.20
CA ARG A 370 21.77 37.40 -24.46
C ARG A 370 22.53 37.84 -23.21
N GLU A 371 21.81 38.30 -22.19
CA GLU A 371 22.40 38.70 -20.90
C GLU A 371 22.78 37.48 -20.05
N VAL A 372 22.01 36.37 -20.17
CA VAL A 372 22.24 35.13 -19.41
C VAL A 372 23.14 34.14 -20.14
N VAL A 373 22.91 33.93 -21.45
CA VAL A 373 23.73 33.06 -22.31
C VAL A 373 24.38 33.92 -23.38
N VAL A 374 25.64 34.28 -23.14
CA VAL A 374 26.30 35.37 -23.88
C VAL A 374 26.82 34.87 -25.23
N PRO A 375 26.38 35.46 -26.36
CA PRO A 375 26.94 35.12 -27.67
C PRO A 375 28.41 35.54 -27.78
N THR A 376 29.24 34.75 -28.47
CA THR A 376 30.68 35.02 -28.62
C THR A 376 30.95 36.39 -29.25
N ALA A 377 30.09 36.82 -30.19
CA ALA A 377 30.21 38.12 -30.86
C ALA A 377 29.88 39.31 -29.95
N ASP A 378 29.12 39.10 -28.88
CA ASP A 378 28.67 40.19 -28.01
C ASP A 378 29.72 40.50 -26.93
N ILE A 379 30.82 39.74 -26.81
CA ILE A 379 31.81 39.86 -25.72
C ILE A 379 32.59 41.18 -25.79
N ASP A 380 32.32 42.02 -24.78
CA ASP A 380 32.96 43.28 -24.41
C ASP A 380 33.38 43.10 -22.94
N THR A 381 34.68 43.12 -22.70
CA THR A 381 35.32 42.82 -21.40
C THR A 381 35.02 43.87 -20.34
N GLN A 382 34.99 45.15 -20.70
CA GLN A 382 34.86 46.24 -19.73
C GLN A 382 33.40 46.42 -19.27
N ALA A 383 32.45 46.49 -20.21
CA ALA A 383 31.04 46.65 -19.86
C ALA A 383 30.48 45.47 -19.05
N ARG A 384 31.04 44.26 -19.23
CA ARG A 384 30.62 43.06 -18.51
C ARG A 384 31.26 42.88 -17.15
N GLN A 385 32.50 43.31 -16.96
CA GLN A 385 33.10 43.25 -15.64
C GLN A 385 32.36 44.16 -14.66
N GLU A 386 31.94 45.35 -15.11
CA GLU A 386 31.08 46.26 -14.34
C GLU A 386 29.72 45.62 -13.98
N LEU A 387 29.10 44.91 -14.93
CA LEU A 387 27.83 44.20 -14.71
C LEU A 387 27.99 43.04 -13.71
N ARG A 388 29.03 42.20 -13.86
CA ARG A 388 29.32 41.09 -12.94
C ARG A 388 29.61 41.60 -11.53
N GLU A 389 30.40 42.66 -11.39
CA GLU A 389 30.67 43.27 -10.08
C GLU A 389 29.40 43.84 -9.43
N ALA A 390 28.51 44.44 -10.20
CA ALA A 390 27.24 44.95 -9.70
C ALA A 390 26.36 43.82 -9.13
N TYR A 391 26.30 42.67 -9.82
CA TYR A 391 25.56 41.49 -9.35
C TYR A 391 26.23 40.77 -8.18
N ALA A 392 27.56 40.66 -8.19
CA ALA A 392 28.31 40.10 -7.07
C ALA A 392 28.11 40.94 -5.79
N LYS A 393 28.13 42.28 -5.89
CA LYS A 393 27.79 43.20 -4.79
C LYS A 393 26.33 43.06 -4.33
N ALA A 394 25.43 42.63 -5.22
CA ALA A 394 24.04 42.31 -4.87
C ALA A 394 23.86 40.92 -4.23
N GLY A 395 24.89 40.06 -4.29
CA GLY A 395 24.89 38.69 -3.76
C GLY A 395 24.28 37.66 -4.72
N LEU A 396 24.35 37.87 -6.03
CA LEU A 396 23.75 37.00 -7.05
C LEU A 396 24.85 36.28 -7.86
N SER A 397 24.66 34.98 -8.13
CA SER A 397 25.54 34.16 -9.00
C SER A 397 24.97 34.03 -10.42
N ALA A 398 25.80 33.60 -11.39
CA ALA A 398 25.35 33.37 -12.78
C ALA A 398 24.24 32.31 -12.88
N LEU A 399 24.34 31.22 -12.11
CA LEU A 399 23.30 30.20 -12.04
C LEU A 399 22.00 30.74 -11.43
N LEU A 400 22.10 31.64 -10.45
CA LEU A 400 20.93 32.31 -9.88
C LEU A 400 20.30 33.29 -10.88
N LEU A 401 21.09 33.95 -11.72
CA LEU A 401 20.62 34.75 -12.85
C LEU A 401 19.97 33.88 -13.93
N ALA A 402 20.54 32.72 -14.24
CA ALA A 402 19.93 31.75 -15.14
C ALA A 402 18.60 31.19 -14.60
N ALA A 403 18.52 30.96 -13.28
CA ALA A 403 17.27 30.61 -12.62
C ALA A 403 16.25 31.77 -12.65
N SER A 404 16.70 33.03 -12.61
CA SER A 404 15.83 34.21 -12.76
C SER A 404 15.25 34.39 -14.17
N PHE A 405 15.76 33.63 -15.15
CA PHE A 405 15.19 33.58 -16.51
C PHE A 405 13.84 32.83 -16.53
N ILE A 406 13.55 31.99 -15.53
CA ILE A 406 12.31 31.19 -15.41
C ILE A 406 11.04 32.08 -15.37
N PRO A 407 10.95 33.15 -14.54
CA PRO A 407 9.83 34.11 -14.57
C PRO A 407 9.60 34.82 -15.91
N VAL A 408 10.64 35.01 -16.72
CA VAL A 408 10.57 35.64 -18.05
C VAL A 408 9.92 34.69 -19.07
N ILE A 409 10.05 33.38 -18.86
CA ILE A 409 9.65 32.31 -19.80
C ILE A 409 8.13 32.08 -19.86
N GLY A 410 7.33 32.33 -18.81
CA GLY A 410 5.88 32.10 -18.98
C GLY A 410 4.96 32.39 -17.81
N ASP A 411 5.39 32.22 -16.56
CA ASP A 411 4.46 32.24 -15.41
C ASP A 411 3.71 33.56 -15.25
N VAL A 412 4.36 34.67 -15.60
CA VAL A 412 3.74 35.98 -15.65
C VAL A 412 2.58 36.01 -16.64
N LEU A 413 2.77 35.63 -17.90
CA LEU A 413 1.70 35.67 -18.92
C LEU A 413 0.51 34.77 -18.55
N LEU A 414 0.73 33.80 -17.68
CA LEU A 414 -0.25 32.80 -17.26
C LEU A 414 -1.11 33.21 -16.07
N ILE A 415 -0.78 34.28 -15.34
CA ILE A 415 -1.66 34.80 -14.27
C ILE A 415 -2.95 35.34 -14.88
N PHE A 416 -4.08 34.88 -14.33
CA PHE A 416 -5.41 35.19 -14.83
C PHE A 416 -5.84 36.63 -14.50
N THR A 417 -6.14 37.46 -15.50
CA THR A 417 -6.81 38.76 -15.29
C THR A 417 -8.20 38.49 -14.71
N GLY A 418 -8.52 39.04 -13.53
CA GLY A 418 -9.73 38.66 -12.79
C GLY A 418 -9.54 37.50 -11.82
N ALA A 419 -8.29 37.11 -11.53
CA ALA A 419 -7.96 36.05 -10.57
C ALA A 419 -8.59 36.26 -9.19
N GLN A 420 -8.93 37.49 -8.81
CA GLN A 420 -9.63 37.76 -7.55
C GLN A 420 -10.92 36.95 -7.44
N LEU A 421 -11.79 36.95 -8.47
CA LEU A 421 -13.04 36.19 -8.45
C LEU A 421 -12.80 34.68 -8.26
N ILE A 422 -11.79 34.17 -8.95
CA ILE A 422 -11.46 32.74 -8.95
C ILE A 422 -10.81 32.33 -7.63
N LYS A 423 -9.84 33.10 -7.13
CA LYS A 423 -9.09 32.82 -5.90
C LYS A 423 -9.95 32.92 -4.65
N GLU A 424 -11.07 33.65 -4.68
CA GLU A 424 -12.03 33.66 -3.57
C GLU A 424 -12.87 32.38 -3.52
N ALA A 425 -13.21 31.80 -4.68
CA ALA A 425 -14.04 30.60 -4.77
C ALA A 425 -13.24 29.28 -4.79
N TYR A 426 -12.05 29.27 -5.40
CA TYR A 426 -11.30 28.07 -5.75
C TYR A 426 -9.87 28.12 -5.24
N GLN A 427 -9.38 27.00 -4.70
CA GLN A 427 -7.99 26.79 -4.31
C GLN A 427 -7.25 25.94 -5.36
N GLY A 428 -6.09 26.42 -5.81
CA GLY A 428 -5.22 25.68 -6.75
C GLY A 428 -5.70 25.71 -8.21
N PHE A 429 -6.57 26.65 -8.59
CA PHE A 429 -7.14 26.77 -9.94
C PHE A 429 -6.08 26.72 -11.05
N ASP A 430 -4.90 27.31 -10.83
CA ASP A 430 -3.85 27.41 -11.84
C ASP A 430 -3.26 26.04 -12.25
N ALA A 431 -3.33 25.03 -11.38
CA ALA A 431 -2.88 23.67 -11.63
C ALA A 431 -3.89 22.80 -12.41
N TRP A 432 -5.14 23.25 -12.55
CA TRP A 432 -6.19 22.47 -13.20
C TRP A 432 -6.02 22.38 -14.72
N ARG A 433 -6.59 21.32 -15.30
CA ARG A 433 -6.65 21.12 -16.75
C ARG A 433 -7.55 22.16 -17.42
N ARG A 434 -7.42 22.30 -18.75
CA ARG A 434 -8.19 23.28 -19.53
C ARG A 434 -9.70 23.10 -19.41
N ASP A 435 -10.18 21.87 -19.57
CA ASP A 435 -11.59 21.48 -19.44
C ASP A 435 -12.12 21.74 -18.03
N GLU A 436 -11.34 21.36 -17.01
CA GLU A 436 -11.64 21.60 -15.59
C GLU A 436 -11.79 23.10 -15.27
N LYS A 437 -10.87 23.95 -15.75
CA LYS A 437 -10.91 25.41 -15.57
C LYS A 437 -12.15 26.04 -16.22
N VAL A 438 -12.48 25.60 -17.44
CA VAL A 438 -13.65 26.09 -18.18
C VAL A 438 -14.94 25.69 -17.46
N GLU A 439 -15.05 24.44 -17.00
CA GLU A 439 -16.21 23.96 -16.26
C GLU A 439 -16.41 24.74 -14.95
N ALA A 440 -15.35 24.92 -14.16
CA ALA A 440 -15.43 25.67 -12.90
C ALA A 440 -15.77 27.16 -13.09
N LEU A 441 -15.24 27.78 -14.14
CA LEU A 441 -15.56 29.17 -14.47
C LEU A 441 -17.02 29.32 -14.92
N ASN A 442 -17.51 28.40 -15.75
CA ASN A 442 -18.93 28.37 -16.13
C ASN A 442 -19.82 28.23 -14.89
N TYR A 443 -19.51 27.27 -14.02
CA TYR A 443 -20.27 27.06 -12.79
C TYR A 443 -20.27 28.30 -11.89
N LEU A 444 -19.13 28.98 -11.71
CA LEU A 444 -19.06 30.23 -10.96
C LEU A 444 -19.97 31.31 -11.55
N MET A 445 -19.95 31.47 -12.88
CA MET A 445 -20.78 32.45 -13.57
C MET A 445 -22.27 32.07 -13.55
N ASP A 446 -22.60 30.79 -13.57
CA ASP A 446 -23.98 30.30 -13.46
C ASP A 446 -24.55 30.54 -12.06
N VAL A 447 -23.74 30.34 -11.01
CA VAL A 447 -24.10 30.73 -9.64
C VAL A 447 -24.34 32.24 -9.56
N ALA A 448 -23.46 33.05 -10.15
CA ALA A 448 -23.66 34.50 -10.20
C ALA A 448 -24.93 34.90 -10.99
N GLU A 449 -25.25 34.17 -12.07
CA GLU A 449 -26.48 34.38 -12.84
C GLU A 449 -27.73 34.10 -12.02
N GLN A 450 -27.73 32.98 -11.32
CA GLN A 450 -28.86 32.52 -10.50
C GLN A 450 -29.09 33.41 -9.28
N VAL A 451 -28.02 33.79 -8.56
CA VAL A 451 -28.11 34.64 -7.37
C VAL A 451 -28.68 36.02 -7.71
N ALA A 452 -28.28 36.60 -8.84
CA ALA A 452 -28.73 37.90 -9.28
C ALA A 452 -30.21 37.96 -9.73
N PHE A 453 -30.77 36.86 -10.28
CA PHE A 453 -32.11 36.88 -10.89
C PHE A 453 -33.23 36.33 -9.99
N MET A 454 -32.97 35.30 -9.17
CA MET A 454 -34.05 34.49 -8.56
C MET A 454 -34.03 34.39 -7.03
N GLY A 455 -33.00 34.90 -6.35
CA GLY A 455 -32.79 34.58 -4.93
C GLY A 455 -32.29 33.14 -4.74
N ALA A 456 -31.39 32.94 -3.79
CA ALA A 456 -30.55 31.75 -3.65
C ALA A 456 -31.32 30.42 -3.52
N SER A 457 -31.15 29.49 -4.47
CA SER A 457 -31.49 28.07 -4.28
C SER A 457 -30.51 27.15 -5.04
N ALA A 458 -30.00 26.13 -4.35
CA ALA A 458 -28.94 25.25 -4.85
C ALA A 458 -29.39 24.30 -5.99
N GLY A 459 -30.70 24.04 -6.14
CA GLY A 459 -31.23 23.08 -7.12
C GLY A 459 -31.30 23.57 -8.58
N ALA A 460 -31.07 24.86 -8.82
CA ALA A 460 -31.19 25.46 -10.15
C ALA A 460 -29.90 25.41 -10.99
N VAL A 461 -28.73 25.26 -10.36
CA VAL A 461 -27.43 25.21 -11.04
C VAL A 461 -26.89 23.78 -11.00
N LYS A 462 -26.79 23.14 -12.18
CA LYS A 462 -26.25 21.77 -12.28
C LYS A 462 -24.72 21.82 -12.34
N ALA A 463 -24.07 21.37 -11.27
CA ALA A 463 -22.64 21.11 -11.27
C ALA A 463 -22.31 19.93 -12.20
N GLY A 464 -21.28 20.09 -13.03
CA GLY A 464 -20.73 19.01 -13.83
C GLY A 464 -19.92 18.02 -12.99
N ARG A 465 -19.35 16.99 -13.65
CA ARG A 465 -18.61 15.92 -12.95
C ARG A 465 -17.39 16.47 -12.20
N PHE A 466 -16.67 17.42 -12.79
CA PHE A 466 -15.49 17.98 -12.17
C PHE A 466 -15.84 18.85 -10.97
N VAL A 467 -16.83 19.76 -11.09
CA VAL A 467 -17.25 20.61 -9.97
C VAL A 467 -17.76 19.77 -8.79
N ASN A 468 -18.52 18.71 -9.06
CA ASN A 468 -18.99 17.78 -8.02
C ASN A 468 -17.85 17.01 -7.33
N SER A 469 -16.67 16.91 -7.95
CA SER A 469 -15.48 16.28 -7.35
C SER A 469 -14.67 17.22 -6.45
N LEU A 470 -14.94 18.53 -6.48
CA LEU A 470 -14.26 19.49 -5.61
C LEU A 470 -14.75 19.35 -4.17
N LEU A 471 -13.86 19.57 -3.21
CA LEU A 471 -14.17 19.52 -1.79
C LEU A 471 -14.17 20.94 -1.21
N PRO A 472 -15.19 21.30 -0.40
CA PRO A 472 -15.14 22.53 0.38
C PRO A 472 -14.07 22.37 1.47
N VAL A 473 -13.08 23.27 1.47
CA VAL A 473 -11.99 23.28 2.44
C VAL A 473 -11.88 24.64 3.10
N LYS A 474 -11.40 24.63 4.34
CA LYS A 474 -11.16 25.83 5.13
C LYS A 474 -9.68 26.18 5.09
N LEU A 475 -9.35 27.38 4.61
CA LEU A 475 -7.99 27.90 4.53
C LEU A 475 -7.54 28.48 5.87
N SER A 476 -6.23 28.71 6.03
CA SER A 476 -5.64 29.34 7.23
C SER A 476 -6.21 30.73 7.54
N SER A 477 -6.73 31.42 6.53
CA SER A 477 -7.46 32.68 6.65
C SER A 477 -8.89 32.55 7.21
N ASN A 478 -9.32 31.36 7.62
CA ASN A 478 -10.68 31.03 8.03
C ASN A 478 -11.73 31.14 6.90
N ARG A 479 -11.27 31.32 5.64
CA ARG A 479 -12.09 31.38 4.42
C ARG A 479 -12.39 29.97 3.90
N LEU A 480 -13.58 29.78 3.33
CA LEU A 480 -13.92 28.56 2.59
C LEU A 480 -13.52 28.69 1.13
N ALA A 481 -13.05 27.60 0.52
CA ALA A 481 -12.79 27.53 -0.91
C ALA A 481 -13.05 26.11 -1.40
N LEU A 482 -13.30 25.96 -2.69
CA LEU A 482 -13.41 24.67 -3.34
C LEU A 482 -12.03 24.21 -3.81
N TRP A 483 -11.62 23.02 -3.38
CA TRP A 483 -10.31 22.44 -3.64
C TRP A 483 -10.43 21.11 -4.36
N LYS A 484 -9.57 20.88 -5.35
CA LYS A 484 -9.45 19.58 -6.00
C LYS A 484 -8.61 18.68 -5.10
N ALA A 485 -9.12 17.51 -4.74
CA ALA A 485 -8.42 16.49 -3.95
C ALA A 485 -7.23 15.86 -4.70
N ASP A 486 -6.23 16.67 -5.01
CA ASP A 486 -5.05 16.35 -5.80
C ASP A 486 -3.81 16.87 -5.08
N LEU A 487 -2.94 15.94 -4.69
CA LEU A 487 -1.69 16.25 -4.00
C LEU A 487 -0.55 16.57 -4.96
N SER A 488 -0.69 16.36 -6.27
CA SER A 488 0.38 16.59 -7.25
C SER A 488 1.06 17.97 -7.12
N PRO A 489 0.34 19.09 -6.87
CA PRO A 489 0.95 20.41 -6.65
C PRO A 489 1.81 20.52 -5.37
N TYR A 490 1.64 19.61 -4.42
CA TYR A 490 2.36 19.59 -3.13
C TYR A 490 3.65 18.76 -3.18
N ARG A 491 3.90 18.08 -4.31
CA ARG A 491 5.07 17.23 -4.49
C ARG A 491 6.35 18.07 -4.38
N GLN A 492 7.31 17.54 -3.61
CA GLN A 492 8.66 18.08 -3.52
C GLN A 492 9.51 17.54 -4.66
N SER A 493 10.28 18.42 -5.31
CA SER A 493 11.25 18.05 -6.35
C SER A 493 12.63 17.69 -5.76
N LEU A 494 12.72 17.56 -4.44
CA LEU A 494 13.94 17.20 -3.72
C LEU A 494 14.16 15.69 -3.78
N GLU A 495 15.40 15.28 -4.03
CA GLU A 495 15.85 13.90 -3.87
C GLU A 495 16.48 13.73 -2.48
N LEU A 496 15.99 12.75 -1.72
CA LEU A 496 16.57 12.40 -0.41
C LEU A 496 17.81 11.51 -0.61
N PRO A 497 18.84 11.61 0.24
CA PRO A 497 19.97 10.70 0.20
C PRO A 497 19.51 9.24 0.36
N GLU A 498 20.04 8.31 -0.44
CA GLU A 498 19.64 6.89 -0.41
C GLU A 498 19.89 6.20 0.94
N THR A 499 20.83 6.73 1.73
CA THR A 499 21.16 6.19 3.07
C THR A 499 20.18 6.66 4.15
N LEU A 500 19.29 7.61 3.87
CA LEU A 500 18.36 8.17 4.84
C LEU A 500 17.15 7.23 5.00
N LEU A 501 17.03 6.62 6.18
CA LEU A 501 15.89 5.77 6.51
C LEU A 501 14.78 6.58 7.20
N PRO A 502 13.50 6.22 6.99
CA PRO A 502 12.41 6.82 7.73
C PRO A 502 12.41 6.35 9.19
N ASP A 503 11.81 7.14 10.08
CA ASP A 503 11.59 6.76 11.48
C ASP A 503 10.47 5.72 11.65
N GLU A 504 10.16 5.33 12.90
CA GLU A 504 9.08 4.38 13.20
C GLU A 504 7.68 4.86 12.76
N GLN A 505 7.51 6.17 12.57
CA GLN A 505 6.28 6.75 12.03
C GLN A 505 6.29 6.80 10.51
N GLY A 506 7.39 6.48 9.84
CA GLY A 506 7.52 6.55 8.39
C GLY A 506 7.92 7.92 7.85
N LEU A 507 8.39 8.83 8.71
CA LEU A 507 8.84 10.16 8.35
C LEU A 507 10.35 10.20 8.11
N TYR A 508 10.76 10.90 7.06
CA TYR A 508 12.17 11.18 6.74
C TYR A 508 12.56 12.53 7.34
N HIS A 509 13.60 12.54 8.15
CA HIS A 509 14.13 13.74 8.79
C HIS A 509 15.31 14.28 7.97
N TYR A 510 15.13 15.44 7.33
CA TYR A 510 16.16 16.02 6.47
C TYR A 510 16.18 17.55 6.57
N GLN A 511 17.37 18.12 6.83
CA GLN A 511 17.59 19.58 6.96
C GLN A 511 16.62 20.30 7.92
N GLY A 512 16.23 19.66 9.03
CA GLY A 512 15.31 20.22 10.02
C GLY A 512 13.84 20.23 9.61
N LYS A 513 13.50 19.56 8.50
CA LYS A 513 12.14 19.35 8.00
C LYS A 513 11.76 17.87 8.02
N HIS A 514 10.46 17.61 7.99
CA HIS A 514 9.89 16.27 7.93
C HIS A 514 9.32 16.03 6.53
N TYR A 515 9.65 14.87 5.97
CA TYR A 515 9.15 14.46 4.67
C TYR A 515 8.43 13.12 4.77
N LEU A 516 7.42 12.95 3.93
CA LEU A 516 6.60 11.76 3.88
C LEU A 516 6.50 11.27 2.43
N SER A 517 6.75 9.98 2.22
CA SER A 517 6.59 9.34 0.92
C SER A 517 5.20 8.72 0.80
N LEU A 518 4.40 9.16 -0.18
CA LEU A 518 3.09 8.60 -0.50
C LEU A 518 3.07 8.28 -2.01
N ASP A 519 2.73 7.04 -2.37
CA ASP A 519 2.71 6.57 -3.77
C ASP A 519 4.01 6.90 -4.54
N GLU A 520 5.16 6.68 -3.89
CA GLU A 520 6.51 6.98 -4.42
C GLU A 520 6.77 8.47 -4.69
N GLN A 521 5.93 9.36 -4.17
CA GLN A 521 6.08 10.82 -4.26
C GLN A 521 6.41 11.41 -2.89
N LEU A 522 7.31 12.39 -2.86
CA LEU A 522 7.76 13.03 -1.64
C LEU A 522 6.96 14.30 -1.32
N TYR A 523 6.54 14.45 -0.07
CA TYR A 523 5.79 15.60 0.43
C TYR A 523 6.44 16.18 1.68
N GLU A 524 6.52 17.51 1.81
CA GLU A 524 6.89 18.16 3.07
C GLU A 524 5.68 18.14 4.01
N VAL A 525 5.88 17.67 5.24
CA VAL A 525 4.83 17.61 6.26
C VAL A 525 5.20 18.45 7.47
N GLY A 526 4.19 18.98 8.14
CA GLY A 526 4.38 19.70 9.40
C GLY A 526 3.08 19.80 10.19
N THR A 527 3.21 20.16 11.46
CA THR A 527 2.05 20.32 12.35
C THR A 527 1.42 21.70 12.21
N VAL A 528 0.09 21.77 12.21
CA VAL A 528 -0.71 23.00 12.18
C VAL A 528 -1.79 22.92 13.26
N GLY A 529 -2.13 24.06 13.88
CA GLY A 529 -3.24 24.17 14.85
C GLY A 529 -2.89 23.83 16.30
N ALA A 530 -3.91 23.89 17.17
CA ALA A 530 -3.87 23.48 18.57
C ALA A 530 -5.15 22.67 18.89
N PRO A 531 -5.07 21.35 19.12
CA PRO A 531 -3.86 20.53 19.18
C PRO A 531 -3.13 20.44 17.82
N PRO A 532 -1.80 20.20 17.81
CA PRO A 532 -1.02 20.08 16.58
C PRO A 532 -1.45 18.86 15.77
N GLU A 533 -1.96 19.08 14.56
CA GLU A 533 -2.31 18.03 13.60
C GLU A 533 -1.30 18.03 12.44
N TRP A 534 -0.88 16.84 12.00
CA TRP A 534 0.00 16.69 10.84
C TRP A 534 -0.73 17.08 9.55
N SER A 535 -0.05 17.82 8.69
CA SER A 535 -0.59 18.27 7.40
C SER A 535 0.50 18.37 6.34
N ILE A 536 0.10 18.25 5.08
CA ILE A 536 1.01 18.44 3.92
C ILE A 536 1.15 19.94 3.62
N ARG A 537 2.38 20.39 3.41
CA ARG A 537 2.71 21.78 3.09
C ARG A 537 2.98 21.97 1.60
N HIS A 538 2.51 23.09 1.04
CA HIS A 538 2.78 23.43 -0.35
C HIS A 538 4.22 23.98 -0.50
N PRO A 539 4.96 23.60 -1.54
CA PRO A 539 6.36 24.01 -1.72
C PRO A 539 6.54 25.53 -1.90
N GLU A 540 5.61 26.18 -2.62
CA GLU A 540 5.77 27.57 -3.06
C GLU A 540 4.76 28.57 -2.48
N ASP A 541 3.64 28.09 -1.93
CA ASP A 541 2.50 28.93 -1.52
C ASP A 541 2.21 28.71 -0.02
N PRO A 542 2.73 29.59 0.86
CA PRO A 542 2.50 29.50 2.30
C PRO A 542 1.02 29.61 2.70
N TRP A 543 0.16 30.10 1.81
CA TRP A 543 -1.27 30.30 2.05
C TRP A 543 -2.15 29.22 1.43
N ALA A 544 -1.56 28.23 0.75
CA ALA A 544 -2.30 27.11 0.21
C ALA A 544 -2.98 26.29 1.32
N TYR A 545 -4.08 25.62 0.96
CA TYR A 545 -4.70 24.64 1.82
C TYR A 545 -3.65 23.62 2.27
N SER A 546 -3.62 23.23 3.54
CA SER A 546 -2.69 22.21 4.05
C SER A 546 -3.51 20.96 4.39
N PRO A 547 -3.59 19.96 3.49
CA PRO A 547 -4.41 18.78 3.70
C PRO A 547 -4.01 18.06 5.00
N PRO A 548 -4.96 17.80 5.92
CA PRO A 548 -4.68 17.10 7.16
C PRO A 548 -4.39 15.62 6.89
N LEU A 549 -3.48 15.07 7.68
CA LEU A 549 -3.03 13.69 7.62
C LEU A 549 -3.52 12.90 8.84
N LEU A 550 -4.06 11.72 8.57
CA LEU A 550 -4.36 10.67 9.53
C LEU A 550 -3.18 9.70 9.56
N GLN A 551 -2.73 9.37 10.76
CA GLN A 551 -1.69 8.37 11.02
C GLN A 551 -2.21 7.25 11.90
N ASN A 552 -1.78 6.01 11.65
CA ASN A 552 -2.08 4.87 12.50
C ASN A 552 -1.03 4.62 13.61
N GLY A 553 0.01 5.46 13.68
CA GLY A 553 1.12 5.31 14.61
C GLY A 553 2.04 4.12 14.29
N SER A 554 2.03 3.62 13.05
CA SER A 554 2.85 2.49 12.59
C SER A 554 3.25 2.63 11.12
N GLY A 555 3.60 3.85 10.68
CA GLY A 555 4.09 4.10 9.33
C GLY A 555 3.03 4.39 8.27
N ALA A 556 1.75 4.10 8.51
CA ALA A 556 0.70 4.37 7.53
C ALA A 556 0.13 5.77 7.69
N TRP A 557 0.08 6.49 6.57
CA TRP A 557 -0.44 7.85 6.49
C TRP A 557 -1.44 7.98 5.36
N ARG A 558 -2.56 8.64 5.61
CA ARG A 558 -3.54 9.02 4.59
C ARG A 558 -4.02 10.44 4.83
N THR A 559 -4.46 11.08 3.77
CA THR A 559 -5.22 12.32 3.88
C THR A 559 -6.67 12.03 4.22
N LEU A 560 -7.37 13.00 4.81
CA LEU A 560 -8.78 12.86 5.19
C LEU A 560 -9.71 12.56 3.99
N HIS A 561 -9.32 12.96 2.79
CA HIS A 561 -10.15 12.88 1.58
C HIS A 561 -9.94 11.61 0.76
N GLU A 562 -8.89 10.84 1.03
CA GLU A 562 -8.65 9.55 0.39
C GLU A 562 -9.74 8.53 0.79
N GLN A 563 -10.23 7.76 -0.19
CA GLN A 563 -11.26 6.73 -0.02
C GLN A 563 -10.66 5.33 -0.24
N PRO A 564 -10.29 4.59 0.83
CA PRO A 564 -9.61 3.30 0.70
C PRO A 564 -10.42 2.22 -0.04
N GLN A 565 -11.74 2.34 -0.10
CA GLN A 565 -12.61 1.44 -0.87
C GLN A 565 -12.35 1.48 -2.38
N ASP A 566 -11.89 2.62 -2.90
CA ASP A 566 -11.61 2.81 -4.32
C ASP A 566 -10.19 2.36 -4.70
N TRP A 567 -9.38 1.99 -3.71
CA TRP A 567 -8.01 1.52 -3.93
C TRP A 567 -7.95 0.06 -4.32
N SER A 568 -6.99 -0.29 -5.16
CA SER A 568 -6.59 -1.68 -5.36
C SER A 568 -5.96 -2.25 -4.08
N ASP A 569 -6.02 -3.57 -3.91
CA ASP A 569 -5.40 -4.24 -2.75
C ASP A 569 -3.89 -4.03 -2.68
N LEU A 570 -3.22 -3.94 -3.83
CA LEU A 570 -1.80 -3.59 -3.89
C LEU A 570 -1.55 -2.20 -3.30
N LYS A 571 -2.38 -1.22 -3.66
CA LYS A 571 -2.28 0.13 -3.08
C LYS A 571 -2.57 0.07 -1.58
N ARG A 572 -3.62 -0.61 -1.13
CA ARG A 572 -3.91 -0.77 0.30
C ARG A 572 -2.72 -1.37 1.05
N LEU A 573 -2.07 -2.40 0.51
CA LEU A 573 -0.87 -2.98 1.11
C LEU A 573 0.28 -1.97 1.15
N ARG A 574 0.64 -1.35 0.01
CA ARG A 574 1.74 -0.37 -0.08
C ARG A 574 1.56 0.84 0.83
N ARG A 575 0.31 1.23 1.09
CA ARG A 575 -0.03 2.37 1.96
C ARG A 575 0.01 2.03 3.46
N LEU A 576 0.34 0.79 3.86
CA LEU A 576 0.52 0.41 5.28
C LEU A 576 1.82 0.97 5.91
N GLY A 577 2.72 1.54 5.11
CA GLY A 577 3.91 2.23 5.58
C GLY A 577 5.17 1.91 4.76
N PRO A 578 6.34 2.45 5.15
CA PRO A 578 7.57 2.34 4.36
C PRO A 578 7.98 0.89 4.04
N LEU A 579 7.74 -0.03 4.98
CA LEU A 579 8.04 -1.45 4.81
C LEU A 579 7.29 -2.07 3.62
N ALA A 580 6.04 -1.66 3.39
CA ALA A 580 5.19 -2.18 2.33
C ALA A 580 5.23 -1.34 1.05
N ALA A 581 5.72 -0.09 1.12
CA ALA A 581 5.65 0.86 0.02
C ALA A 581 6.25 0.31 -1.30
N GLY A 582 7.35 -0.43 -1.19
CA GLY A 582 8.04 -1.02 -2.33
C GLY A 582 7.53 -2.40 -2.76
N THR A 583 6.44 -2.95 -2.23
CA THR A 583 5.99 -4.32 -2.56
C THR A 583 5.56 -4.43 -4.02
N PRO A 584 6.08 -5.39 -4.82
CA PRO A 584 5.71 -5.52 -6.22
C PRO A 584 4.36 -6.26 -6.36
N PRO A 585 3.65 -6.13 -7.50
CA PRO A 585 2.32 -6.74 -7.69
C PRO A 585 2.29 -8.25 -7.44
N GLU A 586 3.35 -8.96 -7.82
CA GLU A 586 3.48 -10.42 -7.71
C GLU A 586 3.54 -10.93 -6.26
N ASP A 587 3.98 -10.12 -5.30
CA ASP A 587 4.09 -10.52 -3.89
C ASP A 587 2.78 -10.30 -3.11
N LEU A 588 1.79 -9.57 -3.67
CA LEU A 588 0.55 -9.25 -2.96
C LEU A 588 -0.17 -10.52 -2.46
N ALA A 589 -0.46 -11.46 -3.36
CA ALA A 589 -1.14 -12.70 -2.99
C ALA A 589 -0.27 -13.61 -2.07
N PRO A 590 1.03 -13.81 -2.35
CA PRO A 590 1.96 -14.48 -1.43
C PRO A 590 1.98 -13.92 -0.01
N ILE A 591 2.09 -12.60 0.15
CA ILE A 591 2.15 -11.94 1.46
C ILE A 591 0.83 -12.15 2.19
N LEU A 592 -0.31 -11.88 1.53
CA LEU A 592 -1.62 -12.06 2.14
C LEU A 592 -1.85 -13.51 2.59
N HIS A 593 -1.50 -14.49 1.75
CA HIS A 593 -1.61 -15.89 2.10
C HIS A 593 -0.72 -16.26 3.29
N ALA A 594 0.56 -15.89 3.23
CA ALA A 594 1.54 -16.26 4.25
C ALA A 594 1.26 -15.61 5.61
N SER A 595 0.74 -14.38 5.62
CA SER A 595 0.38 -13.67 6.85
C SER A 595 -1.05 -13.94 7.35
N ALA A 596 -1.75 -14.91 6.76
CA ALA A 596 -3.17 -15.21 7.03
C ALA A 596 -4.06 -13.95 6.97
N SER A 597 -3.79 -13.08 5.99
CA SER A 597 -4.46 -11.80 5.76
C SER A 597 -5.27 -11.84 4.46
N ASP A 598 -6.21 -10.90 4.29
CA ASP A 598 -7.02 -10.79 3.09
C ASP A 598 -7.31 -9.32 2.71
N SER A 599 -7.96 -9.14 1.57
CA SER A 599 -8.36 -7.83 1.06
C SER A 599 -9.29 -7.06 2.00
N GLN A 600 -10.13 -7.78 2.76
CA GLN A 600 -11.06 -7.16 3.70
C GLN A 600 -10.31 -6.58 4.89
N LEU A 601 -9.35 -7.31 5.45
CA LEU A 601 -8.46 -6.83 6.50
C LEU A 601 -7.69 -5.58 6.04
N LEU A 602 -7.13 -5.58 4.82
CA LEU A 602 -6.42 -4.40 4.29
C LEU A 602 -7.34 -3.17 4.21
N LEU A 603 -8.58 -3.35 3.78
CA LEU A 603 -9.57 -2.27 3.74
C LEU A 603 -9.91 -1.78 5.15
N GLU A 604 -10.13 -2.70 6.09
CA GLU A 604 -10.44 -2.38 7.50
C GLU A 604 -9.31 -1.60 8.17
N LEU A 605 -8.05 -1.99 7.97
CA LEU A 605 -6.88 -1.29 8.51
C LEU A 605 -6.88 0.20 8.12
N HIS A 606 -7.17 0.50 6.86
CA HIS A 606 -7.22 1.88 6.37
C HIS A 606 -8.46 2.62 6.83
N ARG A 607 -9.65 2.01 6.76
CA ARG A 607 -10.90 2.64 7.21
C ARG A 607 -10.83 3.05 8.67
N GLU A 608 -10.27 2.16 9.49
CA GLU A 608 -10.20 2.30 10.95
C GLU A 608 -8.94 3.00 11.45
N ASN A 609 -8.01 3.33 10.53
CA ASN A 609 -6.72 3.93 10.87
C ASN A 609 -5.94 3.08 11.91
N GLN A 610 -5.94 1.75 11.73
CA GLN A 610 -5.34 0.78 12.64
C GLN A 610 -3.93 0.37 12.22
N SER A 611 -3.11 0.01 13.20
CA SER A 611 -1.80 -0.63 12.97
C SER A 611 -1.98 -2.00 12.32
N PRO A 612 -1.14 -2.40 11.35
CA PRO A 612 -1.20 -3.73 10.76
C PRO A 612 -0.93 -4.82 11.82
N PRO A 613 -1.46 -6.05 11.66
CA PRO A 613 -1.14 -7.16 12.55
C PRO A 613 0.36 -7.46 12.55
N ALA A 614 0.89 -7.87 13.70
CA ALA A 614 2.31 -8.19 13.86
C ALA A 614 2.82 -9.22 12.84
N GLN A 615 2.00 -10.22 12.51
CA GLN A 615 2.32 -11.23 11.49
C GLN A 615 2.51 -10.63 10.10
N LEU A 616 1.64 -9.69 9.70
CA LEU A 616 1.71 -9.05 8.38
C LEU A 616 2.97 -8.19 8.27
N ILE A 617 3.32 -7.44 9.32
CA ILE A 617 4.55 -6.65 9.39
C ILE A 617 5.79 -7.56 9.25
N ASP A 618 5.82 -8.67 9.99
CA ASP A 618 6.94 -9.60 9.96
C ASP A 618 7.09 -10.30 8.60
N THR A 619 5.97 -10.74 8.01
CA THR A 619 5.94 -11.35 6.67
C THR A 619 6.44 -10.37 5.61
N LEU A 620 5.94 -9.13 5.62
CA LEU A 620 6.39 -8.07 4.71
C LEU A 620 7.90 -7.85 4.76
N LYS A 621 8.46 -7.80 5.98
CA LYS A 621 9.91 -7.63 6.20
C LYS A 621 10.70 -8.75 5.53
N ARG A 622 10.26 -10.00 5.69
CA ARG A 622 10.96 -11.16 5.15
C ARG A 622 10.90 -11.24 3.63
N PHE A 623 9.76 -10.91 3.03
CA PHE A 623 9.66 -10.75 1.57
C PHE A 623 10.59 -9.66 1.05
N GLN A 624 10.68 -8.52 1.74
CA GLN A 624 11.61 -7.44 1.38
C GLN A 624 13.08 -7.90 1.42
N LEU A 625 13.48 -8.63 2.47
CA LEU A 625 14.84 -9.16 2.62
C LEU A 625 15.18 -10.21 1.55
N ASP A 626 14.26 -11.14 1.28
CA ASP A 626 14.42 -12.16 0.25
C ASP A 626 14.71 -11.51 -1.11
N ARG A 627 13.88 -10.54 -1.50
CA ARG A 627 14.06 -9.78 -2.73
C ARG A 627 15.36 -8.97 -2.76
N GLN A 628 15.75 -8.33 -1.66
CA GLN A 628 17.03 -7.61 -1.58
C GLN A 628 18.21 -8.52 -1.90
N ILE A 629 18.19 -9.76 -1.36
CA ILE A 629 19.22 -10.76 -1.61
C ILE A 629 19.17 -11.24 -3.07
N GLN A 630 17.97 -11.51 -3.61
CA GLN A 630 17.82 -11.92 -5.01
C GLN A 630 18.35 -10.87 -5.99
N HIS A 631 18.00 -9.60 -5.80
CA HIS A 631 18.45 -8.49 -6.64
C HIS A 631 19.98 -8.36 -6.63
N GLN A 632 20.61 -8.50 -5.46
CA GLN A 632 22.07 -8.46 -5.34
C GLN A 632 22.78 -9.64 -6.03
N ARG A 633 22.15 -10.82 -6.13
CA ARG A 633 22.72 -11.94 -6.90
C ARG A 633 22.70 -11.67 -8.39
N LEU A 634 21.61 -11.09 -8.90
CA LEU A 634 21.46 -10.77 -10.32
C LEU A 634 22.50 -9.75 -10.79
N LEU A 635 22.88 -8.78 -9.95
CA LEU A 635 23.92 -7.79 -10.24
C LEU A 635 25.36 -8.32 -10.13
N GLY A 636 25.57 -9.42 -9.41
CA GLY A 636 26.92 -9.97 -9.12
C GLY A 636 27.44 -11.04 -10.08
N SER A 637 26.67 -11.45 -11.10
CA SER A 637 27.07 -12.49 -12.06
C SER A 637 27.64 -11.88 -13.34
N PRO A 638 28.86 -12.25 -13.81
CA PRO A 638 29.38 -11.77 -15.09
C PRO A 638 28.57 -12.33 -16.28
N PRO A 639 28.47 -11.60 -17.40
CA PRO A 639 27.75 -12.07 -18.58
C PRO A 639 28.63 -13.05 -19.37
N ASP A 640 28.60 -14.33 -19.03
CA ASP A 640 29.20 -15.36 -19.87
C ASP A 640 28.20 -15.86 -20.93
N HIS A 641 28.70 -15.87 -22.16
CA HIS A 641 28.07 -16.40 -23.36
C HIS A 641 27.79 -17.90 -23.21
N ASP A 642 26.51 -18.27 -23.07
CA ASP A 642 25.84 -19.38 -23.76
C ASP A 642 24.56 -19.74 -23.02
N GLY A 643 23.42 -19.16 -23.45
CA GLY A 643 22.05 -19.70 -23.44
C GLY A 643 21.44 -20.47 -22.26
N ALA A 644 22.14 -20.74 -21.16
CA ALA A 644 21.64 -21.45 -20.00
C ALA A 644 21.37 -20.44 -18.90
N ALA A 645 20.09 -20.30 -18.52
CA ALA A 645 19.70 -19.51 -17.37
C ALA A 645 20.52 -19.94 -16.13
N PRO A 646 21.02 -19.00 -15.30
CA PRO A 646 21.73 -19.36 -14.08
C PRO A 646 20.85 -20.28 -13.23
N ALA A 647 21.37 -21.46 -12.89
CA ALA A 647 20.63 -22.46 -12.15
C ALA A 647 20.15 -21.89 -10.80
N LEU A 648 18.84 -21.92 -10.57
CA LEU A 648 18.14 -21.42 -9.38
C LEU A 648 18.44 -22.19 -8.07
N ALA A 649 19.50 -23.01 -8.02
CA ALA A 649 19.92 -23.66 -6.79
C ALA A 649 20.41 -22.56 -5.82
N ALA A 650 19.71 -22.39 -4.69
CA ALA A 650 20.06 -21.40 -3.70
C ALA A 650 21.46 -21.69 -3.17
N ASP A 651 22.47 -20.86 -3.41
CA ASP A 651 23.78 -21.04 -2.77
C ASP A 651 23.59 -21.12 -1.22
N PRO A 652 24.14 -22.11 -0.50
CA PRO A 652 24.05 -22.20 0.96
C PRO A 652 24.47 -20.92 1.70
N HIS A 653 25.31 -20.06 1.08
CA HIS A 653 25.63 -18.74 1.63
C HIS A 653 24.43 -17.79 1.74
N THR A 654 23.33 -18.08 1.05
CA THR A 654 22.22 -17.13 0.89
C THR A 654 21.17 -17.24 1.96
N SER A 655 20.89 -18.44 2.47
CA SER A 655 20.07 -18.63 3.68
C SER A 655 20.77 -18.07 4.91
N ALA A 656 22.09 -18.27 5.02
CA ALA A 656 22.88 -17.68 6.10
C ALA A 656 22.88 -16.14 6.05
N ARG A 657 22.96 -15.56 4.84
CA ARG A 657 22.87 -14.11 4.65
C ARG A 657 21.49 -13.56 4.98
N PHE A 658 20.42 -14.27 4.60
CA PHE A 658 19.06 -13.90 4.97
C PHE A 658 18.91 -13.85 6.49
N GLU A 659 19.38 -14.88 7.19
CA GLU A 659 19.27 -14.94 8.65
C GLU A 659 20.07 -13.80 9.32
N ASP A 660 21.28 -13.49 8.85
CA ASP A 660 22.06 -12.36 9.36
C ASP A 660 21.35 -11.00 9.19
N LEU A 661 20.78 -10.75 8.00
CA LEU A 661 20.04 -9.51 7.75
C LEU A 661 18.74 -9.45 8.56
N TYR A 662 18.04 -10.57 8.68
CA TYR A 662 16.83 -10.68 9.50
C TYR A 662 17.17 -10.39 10.97
N GLN A 663 18.15 -11.07 11.56
CA GLN A 663 18.57 -10.83 12.96
C GLN A 663 19.00 -9.38 13.23
N LYS A 664 19.70 -8.73 12.29
CA LYS A 664 20.05 -7.30 12.40
C LYS A 664 18.80 -6.40 12.45
N SER A 665 17.74 -6.77 11.75
CA SER A 665 16.47 -6.04 11.74
C SER A 665 15.58 -6.27 12.96
N GLU A 666 15.93 -7.25 13.81
CA GLU A 666 15.14 -7.72 14.95
C GLU A 666 15.47 -7.02 16.28
N HIS A 667 16.38 -6.03 16.25
CA HIS A 667 16.74 -5.24 17.42
C HIS A 667 15.54 -4.45 17.98
N VAL A 668 15.29 -4.62 19.28
CA VAL A 668 14.24 -3.93 20.04
C VAL A 668 14.88 -2.95 21.03
N GLU A 669 14.25 -1.79 21.21
CA GLU A 669 14.72 -0.76 22.13
C GLU A 669 13.73 -0.59 23.29
N GLY A 670 14.26 -0.47 24.51
CA GLY A 670 13.51 -0.10 25.70
C GLY A 670 13.32 -1.25 26.69
N PRO A 671 13.15 -0.94 27.98
CA PRO A 671 13.29 -1.93 29.06
C PRO A 671 12.24 -3.05 29.00
N LEU A 672 11.00 -2.74 28.61
CA LEU A 672 9.92 -3.72 28.52
C LEU A 672 10.04 -4.62 27.25
N PRO A 673 10.20 -4.08 26.02
CA PRO A 673 10.53 -4.88 24.85
C PRO A 673 11.74 -5.79 25.02
N GLU A 674 12.83 -5.28 25.62
CA GLU A 674 14.04 -6.06 25.91
C GLU A 674 13.76 -7.23 26.87
N GLN A 675 12.95 -7.01 27.92
CA GLN A 675 12.56 -8.09 28.83
C GLN A 675 11.67 -9.15 28.15
N ILE A 676 10.73 -8.74 27.28
CA ILE A 676 9.93 -9.69 26.49
C ILE A 676 10.85 -10.53 25.60
N ARG A 677 11.80 -9.89 24.91
CA ARG A 677 12.80 -10.57 24.05
C ARG A 677 13.69 -11.50 24.87
N GLN A 678 14.01 -11.17 26.11
CA GLN A 678 14.80 -12.04 26.98
C GLN A 678 14.06 -13.33 27.36
N ASP A 679 12.76 -13.23 27.67
CA ASP A 679 11.91 -14.39 27.99
C ASP A 679 11.58 -15.23 26.74
N PHE A 680 11.45 -14.58 25.58
CA PHE A 680 11.16 -15.20 24.27
C PHE A 680 12.11 -14.70 23.18
N PRO A 681 13.32 -15.28 23.06
CA PRO A 681 14.35 -14.81 22.13
C PRO A 681 13.93 -14.82 20.65
N ASP A 682 13.16 -15.83 20.24
CA ASP A 682 12.79 -16.06 18.84
C ASP A 682 11.51 -15.29 18.41
N LEU A 683 10.85 -14.60 19.33
CA LEU A 683 9.62 -13.86 19.03
C LEU A 683 9.92 -12.63 18.17
N PRO A 684 9.33 -12.46 16.97
CA PRO A 684 9.66 -11.34 16.09
C PRO A 684 9.39 -9.98 16.72
N LYS A 685 10.18 -8.97 16.31
CA LYS A 685 10.14 -7.59 16.80
C LYS A 685 8.74 -7.00 16.73
N SER A 686 8.00 -7.27 15.66
CA SER A 686 6.63 -6.78 15.50
C SER A 686 5.68 -7.30 16.58
N TYR A 687 5.84 -8.56 17.00
CA TYR A 687 5.08 -9.16 18.10
C TYR A 687 5.51 -8.60 19.46
N VAL A 688 6.82 -8.47 19.68
CA VAL A 688 7.36 -7.86 20.90
C VAL A 688 6.83 -6.44 21.07
N GLN A 689 6.85 -5.62 20.02
CA GLN A 689 6.33 -4.25 20.03
C GLN A 689 4.82 -4.21 20.24
N ALA A 690 4.06 -5.09 19.59
CA ALA A 690 2.61 -5.19 19.78
C ALA A 690 2.24 -5.56 21.23
N MET A 691 2.94 -6.53 21.82
CA MET A 691 2.76 -6.92 23.23
C MET A 691 3.11 -5.76 24.16
N ALA A 692 4.29 -5.15 23.99
CA ALA A 692 4.74 -4.03 24.83
C ALA A 692 3.76 -2.85 24.82
N LYS A 693 3.13 -2.56 23.68
CA LYS A 693 2.11 -1.49 23.54
C LYS A 693 0.81 -1.79 24.31
N SER A 694 0.51 -3.06 24.55
CA SER A 694 -0.73 -3.50 25.21
C SER A 694 -0.59 -3.72 26.73
N ILE A 695 0.61 -4.02 27.21
CA ILE A 695 0.90 -4.22 28.64
C ILE A 695 0.66 -2.91 29.39
N ASN A 696 -0.16 -2.95 30.44
CA ASN A 696 -0.47 -1.74 31.19
C ASN A 696 0.70 -1.31 32.11
N PRO A 697 0.74 -0.05 32.59
CA PRO A 697 1.88 0.46 33.35
C PRO A 697 2.18 -0.31 34.65
N ALA A 698 1.15 -0.82 35.34
CA ALA A 698 1.32 -1.57 36.58
C ALA A 698 1.96 -2.95 36.31
N GLU A 699 1.49 -3.65 35.28
CA GLU A 699 2.08 -4.91 34.82
C GLU A 699 3.50 -4.72 34.29
N SER A 700 3.75 -3.64 33.55
CA SER A 700 5.10 -3.31 33.08
C SER A 700 6.08 -3.15 34.25
N GLN A 701 5.70 -2.42 35.30
CA GLN A 701 6.54 -2.31 36.50
C GLN A 701 6.75 -3.67 37.18
N GLN A 702 5.71 -4.50 37.26
CA GLN A 702 5.82 -5.84 37.84
C GLN A 702 6.80 -6.71 37.05
N ILE A 703 6.69 -6.73 35.72
CA ILE A 703 7.56 -7.50 34.82
C ILE A 703 9.02 -7.05 34.96
N LEU A 704 9.26 -5.74 34.97
CA LEU A 704 10.61 -5.19 35.10
C LEU A 704 11.24 -5.47 36.48
N ASN A 705 10.43 -5.46 37.54
CA ASN A 705 10.90 -5.80 38.89
C ASN A 705 11.19 -7.30 39.04
N GLN A 706 10.32 -8.15 38.47
CA GLN A 706 10.44 -9.62 38.55
C GLN A 706 11.40 -10.19 37.51
N LYS A 707 11.78 -9.41 36.49
CA LYS A 707 12.57 -9.83 35.33
C LYS A 707 12.01 -11.08 34.64
N SER A 708 10.69 -11.14 34.53
CA SER A 708 9.96 -12.24 33.88
C SER A 708 8.55 -11.76 33.52
N LEU A 709 8.05 -12.24 32.39
CA LEU A 709 6.66 -12.05 31.99
C LEU A 709 5.69 -12.75 32.94
N LEU A 710 4.47 -12.20 33.00
CA LEU A 710 3.36 -12.80 33.72
C LEU A 710 2.90 -14.09 33.02
N PRO A 711 2.39 -15.10 33.73
CA PRO A 711 2.04 -16.40 33.12
C PRO A 711 1.14 -16.30 31.88
N TYR A 712 0.10 -15.47 31.92
CA TYR A 712 -0.81 -15.32 30.77
C TYR A 712 -0.15 -14.63 29.56
N LEU A 713 0.85 -13.76 29.79
CA LEU A 713 1.64 -13.13 28.72
C LEU A 713 2.64 -14.14 28.12
N LYS A 714 3.10 -15.12 28.91
CA LYS A 714 3.86 -16.25 28.38
C LYS A 714 2.99 -17.12 27.48
N ASP A 715 1.77 -17.43 27.92
CA ASP A 715 0.79 -18.16 27.10
C ASP A 715 0.47 -17.39 25.79
N GLU A 716 0.34 -16.05 25.85
CA GLU A 716 0.14 -15.20 24.67
C GLU A 716 1.35 -15.22 23.72
N ALA A 717 2.57 -15.16 24.26
CA ALA A 717 3.80 -15.24 23.47
C ALA A 717 3.99 -16.61 22.82
N GLU A 718 3.69 -17.70 23.53
CA GLU A 718 3.71 -19.07 22.99
C GLU A 718 2.70 -19.23 21.84
N LEU A 719 1.48 -18.70 21.99
CA LEU A 719 0.50 -18.70 20.90
C LEU A 719 0.95 -17.83 19.72
N SER A 720 1.62 -16.72 19.99
CA SER A 720 2.20 -15.86 18.95
C SER A 720 3.30 -16.58 18.18
N MET A 721 4.17 -17.35 18.86
CA MET A 721 5.17 -18.20 18.21
C MET A 721 4.54 -19.24 17.28
N LYS A 722 3.42 -19.86 17.68
CA LYS A 722 2.68 -20.78 16.78
C LYS A 722 2.18 -20.11 15.50
N ASN A 723 1.75 -18.85 15.58
CA ASN A 723 1.35 -18.08 14.40
C ASN A 723 2.55 -17.78 13.51
N VAL A 724 3.69 -17.45 14.11
CA VAL A 724 4.95 -17.25 13.39
C VAL A 724 5.37 -18.52 12.67
N ASP A 725 5.39 -19.67 13.35
CA ASP A 725 5.74 -20.96 12.76
C ASP A 725 4.82 -21.30 11.58
N THR A 726 3.52 -21.07 11.74
CA THR A 726 2.53 -21.26 10.67
C THR A 726 2.80 -20.34 9.48
N ALA A 727 3.13 -19.08 9.71
CA ALA A 727 3.50 -18.17 8.64
C ALA A 727 4.79 -18.62 7.95
N ARG A 728 5.82 -19.07 8.69
CA ARG A 728 7.06 -19.61 8.12
C ARG A 728 6.81 -20.79 7.17
N ILE A 729 5.84 -21.64 7.50
CA ILE A 729 5.45 -22.77 6.63
C ILE A 729 4.89 -22.26 5.29
N HIS A 730 4.05 -21.23 5.31
CA HIS A 730 3.48 -20.69 4.07
C HIS A 730 4.47 -19.78 3.32
N GLU A 731 5.31 -19.03 4.02
CA GLU A 731 6.41 -18.23 3.45
C GLU A 731 7.37 -19.11 2.64
N GLY A 732 7.71 -20.31 3.14
CA GLY A 732 8.58 -21.25 2.42
C GLY A 732 8.02 -21.77 1.09
N LEU A 733 6.72 -21.56 0.81
CA LEU A 733 6.16 -21.80 -0.52
C LEU A 733 6.60 -20.74 -1.54
N TYR A 734 6.93 -19.53 -1.09
CA TYR A 734 7.17 -18.36 -1.92
C TYR A 734 8.61 -17.89 -1.89
N LEU A 735 9.20 -17.75 -0.70
CA LEU A 735 10.55 -17.23 -0.50
C LEU A 735 11.59 -18.18 -1.11
N HIS A 736 12.62 -17.61 -1.75
CA HIS A 736 13.64 -18.36 -2.48
C HIS A 736 14.96 -18.48 -1.72
N THR A 737 15.16 -17.67 -0.69
CA THR A 737 16.37 -17.64 0.12
C THR A 737 16.28 -18.48 1.39
N THR A 738 15.07 -18.90 1.77
CA THR A 738 14.81 -19.66 2.99
C THR A 738 14.29 -21.05 2.67
N LEU A 739 14.93 -22.08 3.22
CA LEU A 739 14.42 -23.44 3.19
C LEU A 739 13.69 -23.73 4.49
N ASN A 740 12.44 -24.18 4.37
CA ASN A 740 11.66 -24.60 5.51
C ASN A 740 11.21 -26.06 5.31
N PRO A 741 11.75 -27.01 6.09
CA PRO A 741 11.41 -28.43 5.94
C PRO A 741 9.93 -28.72 6.15
N ALA A 742 9.22 -27.93 6.95
CA ALA A 742 7.78 -28.07 7.16
C ALA A 742 6.98 -27.59 5.93
N SER A 743 7.49 -26.62 5.17
CA SER A 743 6.93 -26.23 3.86
C SER A 743 7.07 -27.34 2.83
N ASP A 744 8.20 -28.06 2.82
CA ASP A 744 8.41 -29.19 1.92
C ASP A 744 7.43 -30.32 2.22
N GLN A 745 7.21 -30.61 3.51
CA GLN A 745 6.22 -31.59 3.95
C GLN A 745 4.81 -31.18 3.53
N LEU A 746 4.45 -29.89 3.66
CA LEU A 746 3.17 -29.36 3.19
C LEU A 746 2.97 -29.62 1.69
N VAL A 747 3.98 -29.30 0.87
CA VAL A 747 3.95 -29.55 -0.57
C VAL A 747 3.72 -31.04 -0.84
N PHE A 748 4.48 -31.92 -0.19
CA PHE A 748 4.35 -33.37 -0.37
C PHE A 748 2.96 -33.90 0.03
N GLN A 749 2.41 -33.40 1.13
CA GLN A 749 1.09 -33.82 1.63
C GLN A 749 -0.06 -33.33 0.74
N THR A 750 0.16 -32.29 -0.07
CA THR A 750 -0.86 -31.68 -0.94
C THR A 750 -0.85 -32.27 -2.35
N LEU A 751 0.19 -33.03 -2.74
CA LEU A 751 0.31 -33.58 -4.10
C LEU A 751 -0.87 -34.49 -4.50
N GLU A 752 -1.43 -35.32 -3.61
CA GLU A 752 -2.58 -36.18 -3.94
C GLU A 752 -3.88 -35.39 -4.13
N ALA A 753 -3.94 -34.17 -3.61
CA ALA A 753 -5.11 -33.30 -3.76
C ALA A 753 -5.12 -32.58 -5.13
N LEU A 754 -4.06 -32.73 -5.93
CA LEU A 754 -4.02 -32.18 -7.28
C LEU A 754 -5.01 -32.93 -8.19
N PRO A 755 -5.87 -32.21 -8.94
CA PRO A 755 -6.75 -32.83 -9.92
C PRO A 755 -5.95 -33.64 -10.95
N GLY A 756 -6.31 -34.91 -11.15
CA GLY A 756 -5.64 -35.81 -12.10
C GLY A 756 -4.54 -36.69 -11.51
N TRP A 757 -4.23 -36.60 -10.20
CA TRP A 757 -3.27 -37.50 -9.56
C TRP A 757 -3.71 -38.98 -9.66
N SER A 758 -2.91 -39.82 -10.31
CA SER A 758 -3.30 -41.21 -10.62
C SER A 758 -3.08 -42.19 -9.47
N GLY A 759 -2.22 -41.84 -8.51
CA GLY A 759 -1.79 -42.70 -7.41
C GLY A 759 -0.83 -43.84 -7.80
N ASN A 760 -0.45 -43.96 -9.08
CA ASN A 760 0.47 -45.00 -9.60
C ASN A 760 1.96 -44.66 -9.39
N VAL A 761 2.24 -43.44 -8.91
CA VAL A 761 3.58 -42.95 -8.62
C VAL A 761 3.67 -42.68 -7.12
N ARG A 762 4.77 -43.12 -6.50
CA ARG A 762 5.10 -42.85 -5.11
C ARG A 762 6.34 -41.98 -5.03
N LEU A 763 6.24 -40.84 -4.34
CA LEU A 763 7.37 -39.97 -4.04
C LEU A 763 7.68 -40.03 -2.55
N GLU A 764 8.97 -40.12 -2.20
CA GLU A 764 9.46 -40.18 -0.83
C GLU A 764 10.50 -39.08 -0.61
N LEU A 765 10.28 -38.21 0.38
CA LEU A 765 11.19 -37.14 0.76
C LEU A 765 12.07 -37.57 1.93
N TYR A 766 13.37 -37.35 1.84
CA TYR A 766 14.38 -37.68 2.85
C TYR A 766 15.16 -36.43 3.27
N ALA A 767 15.39 -36.30 4.58
CA ALA A 767 16.06 -35.13 5.15
C ALA A 767 17.58 -35.09 4.91
N ASP A 768 18.27 -36.20 5.24
CA ASP A 768 19.74 -36.24 5.24
C ASP A 768 20.33 -37.55 4.69
N THR A 769 19.61 -38.69 4.80
CA THR A 769 20.07 -39.99 4.29
C THR A 769 18.92 -40.85 3.78
N LEU A 770 19.17 -41.60 2.70
CA LEU A 770 18.22 -42.60 2.16
C LEU A 770 18.12 -43.87 3.02
N ALA A 771 19.03 -44.09 3.99
CA ALA A 771 19.00 -45.25 4.87
C ALA A 771 17.93 -45.15 5.99
N GLY A 772 17.37 -43.95 6.21
CA GLY A 772 16.37 -43.67 7.23
C GLY A 772 14.93 -43.92 6.78
N GLN A 773 13.96 -43.45 7.57
CA GLN A 773 12.56 -43.34 7.14
C GLN A 773 12.36 -42.01 6.40
N PRO A 774 11.49 -41.96 5.36
CA PRO A 774 11.17 -40.70 4.70
C PRO A 774 10.46 -39.75 5.67
N ILE A 775 10.73 -38.45 5.56
CA ILE A 775 10.07 -37.39 6.34
C ILE A 775 8.67 -37.07 5.82
N ALA A 776 8.44 -37.29 4.52
CA ALA A 776 7.13 -37.26 3.89
C ALA A 776 7.08 -38.27 2.76
N SER A 777 5.91 -38.89 2.54
CA SER A 777 5.67 -39.72 1.37
C SER A 777 4.27 -39.48 0.82
N VAL A 778 4.16 -39.63 -0.49
CA VAL A 778 2.91 -39.47 -1.24
C VAL A 778 2.77 -40.56 -2.30
N GLY A 779 1.55 -41.04 -2.56
CA GLY A 779 1.28 -42.13 -3.49
C GLY A 779 1.09 -43.50 -2.83
N ASN A 780 0.51 -44.43 -3.57
CA ASN A 780 0.14 -45.77 -3.07
C ASN A 780 1.39 -46.60 -2.71
N ASP A 781 1.33 -47.41 -1.65
CA ASP A 781 2.36 -48.41 -1.30
C ASP A 781 2.55 -49.47 -2.41
N THR A 782 1.53 -49.70 -3.23
CA THR A 782 1.56 -50.61 -4.39
C THR A 782 1.90 -49.92 -5.72
N ALA A 783 2.32 -48.64 -5.68
CA ALA A 783 2.68 -47.88 -6.86
C ALA A 783 3.78 -48.59 -7.68
N THR A 784 3.61 -48.59 -9.01
CA THR A 784 4.56 -49.25 -9.92
C THR A 784 5.84 -48.45 -10.09
N THR A 785 5.80 -47.14 -9.80
CA THR A 785 6.96 -46.24 -9.88
C THR A 785 7.22 -45.59 -8.53
N VAL A 786 8.42 -45.79 -7.98
CA VAL A 786 8.88 -45.11 -6.75
C VAL A 786 10.04 -44.17 -7.06
N ARG A 787 10.04 -42.96 -6.49
CA ARG A 787 11.12 -41.97 -6.58
C ARG A 787 11.43 -41.42 -5.20
N ARG A 788 12.71 -41.26 -4.91
CA ARG A 788 13.20 -40.72 -3.62
C ARG A 788 13.88 -39.38 -3.85
N LEU A 789 13.45 -38.35 -3.14
CA LEU A 789 14.05 -37.02 -3.14
C LEU A 789 14.86 -36.88 -1.85
N LEU A 790 16.17 -36.74 -1.97
CA LEU A 790 17.07 -36.47 -0.85
C LEU A 790 17.41 -34.99 -0.82
N ARG A 791 17.19 -34.33 0.32
CA ARG A 791 17.63 -32.95 0.51
C ARG A 791 19.15 -32.92 0.69
N GLU A 792 19.85 -32.17 -0.16
CA GLU A 792 21.30 -31.99 -0.14
C GLU A 792 21.64 -30.50 -0.17
N GLY A 793 22.16 -29.99 0.94
CA GLY A 793 22.40 -28.56 1.12
C GLY A 793 21.10 -27.76 0.95
N SER A 794 21.00 -27.06 -0.17
CA SER A 794 19.88 -26.18 -0.50
C SER A 794 18.99 -26.65 -1.65
N GLY A 795 19.26 -27.84 -2.18
CA GLY A 795 18.51 -28.45 -3.27
C GLY A 795 18.10 -29.89 -2.96
N TYR A 796 17.49 -30.53 -3.95
CA TYR A 796 16.95 -31.88 -3.85
C TYR A 796 17.51 -32.74 -4.98
N GLN A 797 18.04 -33.88 -4.59
CA GLN A 797 18.61 -34.89 -5.46
C GLN A 797 17.61 -36.05 -5.64
N VAL A 798 17.28 -36.39 -6.88
CA VAL A 798 16.30 -37.44 -7.21
C VAL A 798 16.97 -38.78 -7.46
N TYR A 799 16.45 -39.84 -6.84
CA TYR A 799 16.89 -41.23 -6.96
C TYR A 799 15.74 -42.16 -7.38
N ALA A 800 16.08 -43.21 -8.11
CA ALA A 800 15.20 -44.32 -8.44
C ALA A 800 15.03 -45.29 -7.25
N ALA A 801 14.11 -46.25 -7.38
CA ALA A 801 13.79 -47.21 -6.32
C ALA A 801 14.98 -48.10 -5.93
N ASP A 802 15.83 -48.43 -6.90
CA ASP A 802 17.08 -49.21 -6.77
C ASP A 802 18.26 -48.39 -6.25
N GLY A 803 18.09 -47.07 -6.08
CA GLY A 803 19.12 -46.16 -5.58
C GLY A 803 19.96 -45.50 -6.68
N GLU A 804 19.66 -45.70 -7.97
CA GLU A 804 20.34 -44.97 -9.03
C GLU A 804 19.97 -43.48 -9.03
N GLN A 805 20.98 -42.62 -9.16
CA GLN A 805 20.79 -41.18 -9.29
C GLN A 805 20.23 -40.87 -10.68
N ILE A 806 19.09 -40.17 -10.73
CA ILE A 806 18.41 -39.93 -12.00
C ILE A 806 18.83 -38.59 -12.62
N LEU A 807 18.99 -37.53 -11.82
CA LEU A 807 19.14 -36.14 -12.29
C LEU A 807 20.13 -35.33 -11.43
N ALA A 808 20.38 -34.07 -11.75
CA ALA A 808 21.21 -33.17 -10.93
C ALA A 808 20.37 -32.52 -9.80
N PRO A 809 20.99 -32.01 -8.71
CA PRO A 809 20.27 -31.32 -7.65
C PRO A 809 19.54 -30.07 -8.17
N SER A 810 18.29 -29.87 -7.77
CA SER A 810 17.47 -28.70 -8.16
C SER A 810 16.60 -28.19 -7.00
N ASP A 811 15.83 -27.12 -7.19
CA ASP A 811 14.78 -26.72 -6.24
C ASP A 811 13.68 -27.79 -6.12
N LEU A 812 12.88 -27.73 -5.05
CA LEU A 812 11.86 -28.72 -4.72
C LEU A 812 10.86 -28.95 -5.88
N TYR A 813 10.34 -27.89 -6.48
CA TYR A 813 9.31 -27.99 -7.51
C TYR A 813 9.89 -28.54 -8.81
N SER A 814 11.12 -28.14 -9.14
CA SER A 814 11.86 -28.75 -10.25
C SER A 814 12.14 -30.24 -9.99
N ALA A 815 12.53 -30.61 -8.78
CA ALA A 815 12.82 -32.00 -8.43
C ALA A 815 11.57 -32.88 -8.48
N ILE A 816 10.42 -32.38 -8.00
CA ILE A 816 9.13 -33.09 -8.11
C ILE A 816 8.71 -33.20 -9.58
N GLY A 817 8.70 -32.10 -10.33
CA GLY A 817 8.30 -32.09 -11.74
C GLY A 817 9.18 -32.99 -12.63
N GLN A 818 10.44 -33.16 -12.25
CA GLN A 818 11.38 -34.07 -12.89
C GLN A 818 11.24 -35.54 -12.43
N ALA A 819 10.84 -35.78 -11.18
CA ALA A 819 10.63 -37.14 -10.65
C ALA A 819 9.38 -37.80 -11.25
N LEU A 820 8.37 -37.01 -11.63
CA LEU A 820 7.11 -37.51 -12.19
C LEU A 820 7.29 -38.05 -13.63
N PRO A 821 6.79 -39.28 -13.92
CA PRO A 821 6.73 -39.80 -15.29
C PRO A 821 5.87 -38.94 -16.23
N ALA A 822 6.14 -38.98 -17.53
CA ALA A 822 5.41 -38.19 -18.53
C ALA A 822 3.88 -38.41 -18.49
N VAL A 823 3.42 -39.65 -18.29
CA VAL A 823 1.99 -39.97 -18.17
C VAL A 823 1.36 -39.28 -16.95
N GLU A 824 2.09 -39.19 -15.85
CA GLU A 824 1.59 -38.52 -14.65
C GLU A 824 1.54 -37.00 -14.85
N LEU A 825 2.55 -36.43 -15.52
CA LEU A 825 2.56 -35.02 -15.91
C LEU A 825 1.39 -34.69 -16.85
N ASP A 826 1.06 -35.56 -17.80
CA ASP A 826 -0.09 -35.39 -18.70
C ASP A 826 -1.42 -35.43 -17.94
N ASN A 827 -1.59 -36.39 -17.01
CA ASN A 827 -2.79 -36.49 -16.18
C ASN A 827 -3.00 -35.24 -15.32
N LEU A 828 -1.91 -34.62 -14.84
CA LEU A 828 -1.93 -33.37 -14.07
C LEU A 828 -2.01 -32.11 -14.94
N GLY A 829 -1.97 -32.23 -16.27
CA GLY A 829 -1.97 -31.09 -17.20
C GLY A 829 -0.67 -30.27 -17.22
N LEU A 830 0.47 -30.90 -16.91
CA LEU A 830 1.79 -30.28 -16.71
C LEU A 830 2.81 -30.60 -17.83
N SER A 831 2.37 -30.83 -19.06
CA SER A 831 3.23 -31.30 -20.18
C SER A 831 4.05 -30.22 -20.89
N GLY A 832 3.90 -28.93 -20.53
CA GLY A 832 4.50 -27.78 -21.23
C GLY A 832 5.88 -27.32 -20.72
N PRO A 833 6.52 -26.33 -21.38
CA PRO A 833 7.84 -25.81 -21.01
C PRO A 833 7.87 -25.12 -19.63
N ASN A 834 6.72 -24.60 -19.16
CA ASN A 834 6.58 -23.92 -17.87
C ASN A 834 6.06 -24.85 -16.75
N ARG A 835 6.24 -26.17 -16.90
CA ARG A 835 5.66 -27.19 -16.00
C ARG A 835 6.03 -27.01 -14.52
N ASN A 836 7.25 -26.59 -14.19
CA ASN A 836 7.68 -26.44 -12.79
C ASN A 836 6.98 -25.26 -12.11
N SER A 837 6.87 -24.12 -12.80
CA SER A 837 6.10 -22.97 -12.31
C SER A 837 4.61 -23.29 -12.25
N ALA A 838 4.07 -24.03 -13.22
CA ALA A 838 2.67 -24.46 -13.21
C ALA A 838 2.38 -25.40 -12.03
N LEU A 839 3.27 -26.36 -11.74
CA LEU A 839 3.18 -27.24 -10.58
C LEU A 839 3.18 -26.42 -9.28
N LYS A 840 4.13 -25.48 -9.12
CA LYS A 840 4.20 -24.60 -7.96
C LYS A 840 2.90 -23.83 -7.76
N GLN A 841 2.36 -23.22 -8.82
CA GLN A 841 1.12 -22.45 -8.76
C GLN A 841 -0.10 -23.33 -8.45
N SER A 842 -0.22 -24.51 -9.07
CA SER A 842 -1.31 -25.46 -8.78
C SER A 842 -1.28 -25.92 -7.33
N LEU A 843 -0.10 -26.25 -6.80
CA LEU A 843 0.05 -26.63 -5.39
C LEU A 843 -0.34 -25.49 -4.45
N ILE A 844 0.18 -24.29 -4.67
CA ILE A 844 -0.18 -23.12 -3.86
C ILE A 844 -1.69 -22.87 -3.90
N HIS A 845 -2.28 -22.92 -5.09
CA HIS A 845 -3.73 -22.76 -5.26
C HIS A 845 -4.52 -23.82 -4.48
N THR A 846 -4.14 -25.09 -4.59
CA THR A 846 -4.77 -26.19 -3.86
C THR A 846 -4.59 -26.01 -2.34
N ILE A 847 -3.41 -25.61 -1.86
CA ILE A 847 -3.16 -25.31 -0.45
C ILE A 847 -4.09 -24.20 0.05
N THR A 848 -4.19 -23.10 -0.70
CA THR A 848 -5.06 -21.97 -0.35
C THR A 848 -6.54 -22.39 -0.31
N GLN A 849 -6.99 -23.19 -1.30
CA GLN A 849 -8.35 -23.73 -1.32
C GLN A 849 -8.63 -24.66 -0.14
N LEU A 850 -7.69 -25.55 0.20
CA LEU A 850 -7.84 -26.48 1.32
C LEU A 850 -7.86 -25.75 2.66
N ASN A 851 -7.04 -24.70 2.82
CA ASN A 851 -7.05 -23.85 4.02
C ASN A 851 -8.35 -23.04 4.18
N ALA A 852 -8.99 -22.67 3.07
CA ALA A 852 -10.27 -21.96 3.07
C ALA A 852 -11.49 -22.90 3.18
N SER A 853 -11.31 -24.20 2.95
CA SER A 853 -12.40 -25.18 3.01
C SER A 853 -12.80 -25.47 4.47
N PRO A 854 -14.11 -25.66 4.74
CA PRO A 854 -14.57 -26.02 6.07
C PRO A 854 -13.98 -27.39 6.46
N PRO A 855 -13.71 -27.60 7.76
CA PRO A 855 -13.05 -28.82 8.19
C PRO A 855 -13.95 -30.04 8.02
N LEU A 856 -13.38 -31.12 7.45
CA LEU A 856 -14.03 -32.42 7.30
C LEU A 856 -13.92 -33.31 8.54
N VAL A 857 -13.65 -32.72 9.71
CA VAL A 857 -13.49 -33.46 10.98
C VAL A 857 -14.84 -33.63 11.66
N ARG A 858 -15.18 -34.88 11.98
CA ARG A 858 -16.39 -35.27 12.68
C ARG A 858 -16.24 -34.93 14.16
N ARG A 859 -17.24 -34.28 14.75
CA ARG A 859 -17.22 -33.90 16.17
C ARG A 859 -18.31 -34.67 16.90
N ILE A 860 -17.90 -35.49 17.86
CA ILE A 860 -18.81 -36.01 18.88
C ILE A 860 -18.89 -34.93 19.96
N PRO A 861 -20.04 -34.28 20.18
CA PRO A 861 -20.16 -33.18 21.14
C PRO A 861 -19.62 -33.62 22.50
N PRO A 862 -18.55 -33.03 23.03
CA PRO A 862 -18.16 -33.30 24.40
C PRO A 862 -19.22 -32.70 25.33
N ALA A 863 -19.55 -33.37 26.44
CA ALA A 863 -20.14 -32.67 27.56
C ALA A 863 -19.21 -31.51 27.94
N PRO A 864 -19.73 -30.30 28.25
CA PRO A 864 -18.93 -29.36 29.00
C PRO A 864 -18.49 -30.09 30.26
N THR A 865 -17.17 -30.28 30.40
CA THR A 865 -16.64 -30.77 31.67
C THR A 865 -17.15 -29.77 32.69
N SER A 866 -18.00 -30.19 33.62
CA SER A 866 -18.22 -29.44 34.84
C SER A 866 -16.90 -29.54 35.63
N LEU A 867 -15.86 -28.86 35.15
CA LEU A 867 -14.75 -28.47 35.99
C LEU A 867 -15.38 -27.69 37.15
N PRO A 868 -14.91 -27.87 38.40
CA PRO A 868 -15.41 -27.07 39.50
C PRO A 868 -15.31 -25.58 39.11
N TYR A 869 -16.47 -24.93 39.01
CA TYR A 869 -16.61 -23.53 38.61
C TYR A 869 -15.68 -22.68 39.47
N ARG A 870 -14.68 -22.04 38.84
CA ARG A 870 -13.88 -21.01 39.50
C ARG A 870 -14.55 -19.65 39.31
N THR A 871 -14.34 -18.76 40.27
CA THR A 871 -14.68 -17.34 40.15
C THR A 871 -14.03 -16.74 38.90
N GLY A 872 -14.77 -15.90 38.16
CA GLY A 872 -14.21 -15.14 37.04
C GLY A 872 -13.27 -14.03 37.51
N LEU A 873 -12.53 -13.45 36.57
CA LEU A 873 -11.69 -12.27 36.83
C LEU A 873 -12.38 -11.01 36.31
N ALA A 874 -12.20 -9.88 37.00
CA ALA A 874 -12.70 -8.59 36.52
C ALA A 874 -12.07 -8.20 35.18
N LEU A 875 -12.77 -7.36 34.39
CA LEU A 875 -12.24 -6.81 33.15
C LEU A 875 -11.09 -5.84 33.45
N ASP A 876 -10.00 -5.92 32.67
CA ASP A 876 -8.93 -4.92 32.75
C ASP A 876 -9.45 -3.58 32.19
N THR A 877 -9.46 -2.55 33.03
CA THR A 877 -9.96 -1.21 32.67
C THR A 877 -9.17 -0.56 31.53
N HIS A 878 -7.95 -1.02 31.23
CA HIS A 878 -7.17 -0.54 30.08
C HIS A 878 -7.69 -1.03 28.72
N PHE A 879 -8.60 -2.01 28.71
CA PHE A 879 -9.31 -2.44 27.49
C PHE A 879 -10.54 -1.56 27.21
N ALA A 880 -10.94 -0.73 28.17
CA ALA A 880 -12.03 0.20 27.96
C ALA A 880 -11.63 1.27 26.94
N LEU A 881 -12.57 1.68 26.12
CA LEU A 881 -12.41 2.83 25.25
C LEU A 881 -12.33 4.11 26.09
N GLU A 882 -11.33 4.95 25.83
CA GLU A 882 -11.16 6.25 26.48
C GLU A 882 -12.35 7.19 26.22
N THR A 883 -12.99 7.06 25.06
CA THR A 883 -14.19 7.80 24.67
C THR A 883 -15.33 6.83 24.34
N PRO A 884 -16.56 7.09 24.82
CA PRO A 884 -17.70 6.24 24.50
C PRO A 884 -17.92 6.21 22.98
N PRO A 885 -18.20 5.02 22.40
CA PRO A 885 -18.47 4.92 20.97
C PRO A 885 -19.74 5.70 20.60
N GLY A 886 -19.69 6.44 19.49
CA GLY A 886 -20.85 7.13 18.94
C GLY A 886 -21.80 6.15 18.22
N ASN A 887 -23.09 6.52 18.12
CA ASN A 887 -24.12 5.78 17.38
C ASN A 887 -24.31 4.33 17.86
N LEU A 888 -24.49 4.13 19.16
CA LEU A 888 -24.73 2.81 19.74
C LEU A 888 -26.21 2.44 19.69
N GLU A 889 -26.50 1.28 19.11
CA GLU A 889 -27.80 0.62 19.14
C GLU A 889 -27.77 -0.50 20.19
N THR A 890 -28.75 -0.53 21.10
CA THR A 890 -28.86 -1.62 22.09
C THR A 890 -29.31 -2.91 21.40
N VAL A 891 -28.50 -3.97 21.49
CA VAL A 891 -28.80 -5.31 20.92
C VAL A 891 -29.37 -6.24 22.00
N GLY A 892 -29.07 -5.98 23.27
CA GLY A 892 -29.54 -6.74 24.42
C GLY A 892 -29.11 -6.11 25.74
N ASP A 893 -29.38 -6.78 26.85
CA ASP A 893 -29.06 -6.26 28.20
C ASP A 893 -27.54 -6.08 28.36
N GLY A 894 -27.05 -4.83 28.37
CA GLY A 894 -25.63 -4.48 28.47
C GLY A 894 -24.76 -4.79 27.24
N LEU A 895 -25.36 -5.08 26.08
CA LEU A 895 -24.68 -5.30 24.79
C LEU A 895 -25.16 -4.27 23.74
N TYR A 896 -24.22 -3.59 23.13
CA TYR A 896 -24.43 -2.52 22.16
C TYR A 896 -23.80 -2.88 20.82
N ARG A 897 -24.38 -2.39 19.73
CA ARG A 897 -23.79 -2.40 18.39
C ARG A 897 -23.49 -0.97 18.00
N GLY A 898 -22.23 -0.68 17.70
CA GLY A 898 -21.83 0.64 17.21
C GLY A 898 -21.60 0.65 15.71
N ALA A 899 -20.90 1.69 15.25
CA ALA A 899 -20.47 1.80 13.86
C ALA A 899 -19.72 0.53 13.38
N LEU A 900 -19.90 0.20 12.10
CA LEU A 900 -19.27 -0.94 11.41
C LEU A 900 -19.63 -2.30 12.02
N SER A 901 -20.81 -2.40 12.62
CA SER A 901 -21.33 -3.64 13.20
C SER A 901 -20.48 -4.21 14.34
N ARG A 902 -19.61 -3.39 14.94
CA ARG A 902 -18.86 -3.78 16.15
C ARG A 902 -19.78 -3.88 17.34
N HIS A 903 -19.50 -4.87 18.20
CA HIS A 903 -20.25 -5.07 19.42
C HIS A 903 -19.44 -4.52 20.60
N TYR A 904 -20.14 -3.96 21.58
CA TYR A 904 -19.57 -3.38 22.78
C TYR A 904 -20.38 -3.83 23.98
N ILE A 905 -19.72 -4.04 25.11
CA ILE A 905 -20.38 -4.22 26.41
C ILE A 905 -20.11 -3.00 27.27
N GLN A 906 -21.04 -2.70 28.19
CA GLN A 906 -20.85 -1.64 29.18
C GLN A 906 -20.71 -2.25 30.57
N GLU A 907 -19.64 -1.88 31.28
CA GLU A 907 -19.36 -2.30 32.66
C GLU A 907 -18.76 -1.10 33.41
N GLU A 908 -19.28 -0.75 34.59
CA GLU A 908 -18.83 0.42 35.39
C GLU A 908 -18.68 1.74 34.59
N GLU A 909 -19.69 2.09 33.78
CA GLU A 909 -19.69 3.26 32.87
C GLU A 909 -18.62 3.27 31.76
N ARG A 910 -17.89 2.17 31.57
CA ARG A 910 -16.89 2.00 30.53
C ARG A 910 -17.37 1.09 29.42
N TYR A 911 -16.96 1.36 28.18
CA TYR A 911 -17.30 0.55 27.01
C TYR A 911 -16.12 -0.32 26.60
N TYR A 912 -16.36 -1.61 26.47
CA TYR A 912 -15.37 -2.60 26.05
C TYR A 912 -15.78 -3.20 24.71
N GLN A 913 -14.86 -3.26 23.75
CA GLN A 913 -15.13 -3.90 22.46
C GLN A 913 -15.15 -5.41 22.61
N VAL A 914 -16.15 -6.06 21.99
CA VAL A 914 -16.30 -7.52 22.01
C VAL A 914 -16.56 -8.09 20.61
N GLU A 915 -16.19 -9.34 20.43
CA GLU A 915 -16.39 -10.12 19.21
C GLU A 915 -17.18 -11.39 19.54
N SER A 916 -18.14 -11.75 18.70
CA SER A 916 -18.95 -12.97 18.89
C SER A 916 -18.14 -14.20 18.50
N SER A 917 -18.28 -15.30 19.26
CA SER A 917 -17.69 -16.60 18.93
C SER A 917 -18.56 -17.74 19.45
N ASP A 918 -18.28 -18.97 18.99
CA ASP A 918 -18.99 -20.19 19.44
C ASP A 918 -18.86 -20.44 20.96
N LEU A 919 -17.85 -19.85 21.62
CA LEU A 919 -17.63 -19.94 23.06
C LEU A 919 -18.31 -18.80 23.85
N GLY A 920 -18.92 -17.84 23.18
CA GLY A 920 -19.44 -16.60 23.76
C GLY A 920 -18.70 -15.36 23.26
N TRP A 921 -18.84 -14.24 23.98
CA TRP A 921 -18.22 -12.96 23.63
C TRP A 921 -16.74 -12.95 24.02
N LYS A 922 -15.86 -12.60 23.09
CA LYS A 922 -14.42 -12.39 23.35
C LYS A 922 -14.12 -10.91 23.53
N LEU A 923 -13.32 -10.58 24.53
CA LEU A 923 -12.85 -9.22 24.77
C LEU A 923 -11.77 -8.83 23.75
N ILE A 924 -11.91 -7.63 23.16
CA ILE A 924 -10.96 -7.07 22.19
C ILE A 924 -10.27 -5.86 22.80
N ASP A 925 -8.93 -5.86 22.79
CA ASP A 925 -8.13 -4.70 23.13
C ASP A 925 -8.07 -3.73 21.95
N ALA A 926 -8.77 -2.59 22.03
CA ALA A 926 -8.82 -1.61 20.94
C ALA A 926 -7.44 -1.02 20.60
N ARG A 927 -6.45 -1.08 21.50
CA ARG A 927 -5.08 -0.60 21.26
C ARG A 927 -4.27 -1.57 20.39
N SER A 928 -4.64 -2.85 20.41
CA SER A 928 -4.05 -3.91 19.60
C SER A 928 -5.08 -4.99 19.28
N PRO A 929 -6.02 -4.71 18.35
CA PRO A 929 -7.17 -5.60 18.10
C PRO A 929 -6.76 -7.00 17.63
N PHE A 930 -5.60 -7.13 17.00
CA PHE A 930 -5.09 -8.37 16.41
C PHE A 930 -4.26 -9.24 17.36
N ARG A 931 -4.18 -8.87 18.64
CA ARG A 931 -3.42 -9.66 19.63
C ARG A 931 -4.06 -11.03 19.86
N CYS A 932 -3.22 -12.00 20.24
CA CYS A 932 -3.61 -13.37 20.52
C CYS A 932 -4.48 -13.47 21.79
N TYR A 933 -4.22 -12.62 22.80
CA TYR A 933 -5.00 -12.60 24.04
C TYR A 933 -6.38 -11.94 23.86
N ARG A 934 -7.40 -12.79 23.70
CA ARG A 934 -8.82 -12.43 23.60
C ARG A 934 -9.65 -13.30 24.56
N PRO A 935 -9.70 -12.98 25.87
CA PRO A 935 -10.38 -13.80 26.85
C PRO A 935 -11.88 -13.88 26.58
N VAL A 936 -12.47 -15.05 26.83
CA VAL A 936 -13.92 -15.26 26.72
C VAL A 936 -14.60 -14.68 27.95
N LEU A 937 -15.71 -13.99 27.74
CA LEU A 937 -16.49 -13.35 28.78
C LEU A 937 -17.68 -14.21 29.21
N GLN A 938 -18.04 -14.09 30.47
CA GLN A 938 -19.29 -14.60 31.01
C GLN A 938 -20.02 -13.50 31.78
N ARG A 939 -21.34 -13.64 31.91
CA ARG A 939 -22.16 -12.71 32.67
C ARG A 939 -22.61 -13.37 33.97
N ARG A 940 -22.40 -12.70 35.10
CA ARG A 940 -22.78 -13.19 36.43
C ARG A 940 -23.29 -12.05 37.29
N ASP A 941 -24.45 -12.26 37.92
CA ASP A 941 -25.07 -11.30 38.86
C ASP A 941 -25.20 -9.87 38.30
N GLY A 942 -25.35 -9.73 36.98
CA GLY A 942 -25.45 -8.43 36.28
C GLY A 942 -24.13 -7.84 35.77
N HIS A 943 -22.99 -8.46 36.07
CA HIS A 943 -21.66 -7.99 35.70
C HIS A 943 -20.99 -8.89 34.66
N TRP A 944 -20.13 -8.31 33.82
CA TRP A 944 -19.25 -9.03 32.90
C TRP A 944 -17.92 -9.38 33.58
N GLU A 945 -17.53 -10.65 33.49
CA GLU A 945 -16.25 -11.15 34.01
C GLU A 945 -15.55 -12.08 32.99
N ILE A 946 -14.22 -12.19 33.07
CA ILE A 946 -13.43 -13.13 32.28
C ILE A 946 -13.70 -14.55 32.77
N ASN A 947 -14.09 -15.42 31.84
CA ASN A 947 -14.28 -16.83 32.09
C ASN A 947 -12.92 -17.55 32.18
N THR A 948 -12.52 -17.92 33.40
CA THR A 948 -11.23 -18.60 33.66
C THR A 948 -11.26 -20.10 33.32
N GLY A 949 -12.42 -20.65 32.94
CA GLY A 949 -12.60 -22.05 32.55
C GLY A 949 -12.27 -22.36 31.08
N ILE A 950 -12.22 -21.35 30.21
CA ILE A 950 -12.08 -21.51 28.74
C ILE A 950 -11.25 -20.37 28.12
N GLY A 951 -10.43 -20.69 27.13
CA GLY A 951 -9.56 -19.71 26.44
C GLY A 951 -8.29 -19.35 27.22
N LEU A 952 -7.60 -18.29 26.78
CA LEU A 952 -6.43 -17.74 27.47
C LEU A 952 -6.86 -17.13 28.81
N LYS A 953 -6.32 -17.68 29.89
CA LYS A 953 -6.74 -17.37 31.26
C LYS A 953 -5.94 -16.16 31.75
N GLY A 954 -6.58 -15.00 31.90
CA GLY A 954 -5.96 -13.82 32.51
C GLY A 954 -5.38 -14.10 33.91
N GLY A 955 -4.40 -13.32 34.37
CA GLY A 955 -3.81 -13.42 35.73
C GLY A 955 -4.44 -12.43 36.73
N ALA A 956 -4.47 -12.63 38.08
CA ALA A 956 -3.86 -13.59 39.02
C ALA A 956 -4.64 -13.63 40.39
N PRO A 957 -4.27 -14.39 41.47
CA PRO A 957 -3.62 -15.72 41.62
C PRO A 957 -4.50 -16.74 42.41
N GLY A 958 -4.18 -18.04 42.33
CA GLY A 958 -4.72 -19.02 43.28
C GLY A 958 -4.19 -20.44 43.12
N LEU A 959 -3.48 -20.94 44.15
CA LEU A 959 -3.04 -22.34 44.28
C LEU A 959 -4.23 -23.29 44.22
N GLY A 960 -4.12 -24.35 43.41
CA GLY A 960 -5.11 -25.42 43.39
C GLY A 960 -4.55 -26.69 42.79
N ASN A 961 -3.78 -27.43 43.59
CA ASN A 961 -3.48 -28.84 43.36
C ASN A 961 -4.79 -29.64 43.37
N SER A 962 -5.01 -30.55 42.42
CA SER A 962 -5.98 -31.64 42.62
C SER A 962 -5.62 -32.88 41.82
N LYS A 963 -5.47 -33.98 42.55
CA LYS A 963 -5.09 -35.32 42.10
C LYS A 963 -6.24 -35.97 41.33
N ILE A 964 -5.93 -36.58 40.18
CA ILE A 964 -6.79 -37.57 39.51
C ILE A 964 -6.38 -38.94 40.04
N GLN A 965 -7.35 -39.70 40.58
CA GLN A 965 -7.16 -40.99 41.22
C GLN A 965 -7.32 -42.14 40.20
N LEU A 966 -6.44 -43.14 40.30
CA LEU A 966 -6.36 -44.33 39.46
C LEU A 966 -7.51 -45.31 39.76
N VAL A 967 -8.03 -45.98 38.71
CA VAL A 967 -8.91 -47.15 38.85
C VAL A 967 -8.29 -48.31 38.07
N ASP A 968 -7.92 -49.37 38.80
CA ASP A 968 -7.51 -50.65 38.22
C ASP A 968 -8.73 -51.50 37.84
N SER A 969 -8.60 -52.24 36.75
CA SER A 969 -9.69 -52.95 36.09
C SER A 969 -9.67 -54.44 36.46
N GLU A 970 -10.74 -54.95 37.09
CA GLU A 970 -10.99 -56.39 37.24
C GLU A 970 -12.13 -56.87 36.35
N THR A 971 -11.91 -58.07 35.80
CA THR A 971 -12.69 -58.85 34.84
C THR A 971 -13.92 -59.52 35.44
N THR A 972 -15.00 -59.66 34.64
CA THR A 972 -15.87 -60.86 34.72
C THR A 972 -16.59 -61.12 33.40
N MET A 973 -16.39 -62.33 32.86
CA MET A 973 -17.06 -62.83 31.65
C MET A 973 -18.47 -63.38 31.97
N VAL A 974 -19.38 -63.31 31.01
CA VAL A 974 -20.56 -64.18 30.93
C VAL A 974 -20.64 -64.81 29.53
N SER A 975 -20.88 -66.11 29.52
CA SER A 975 -20.86 -67.03 28.37
C SER A 975 -22.07 -66.89 27.44
N ALA A 976 -21.80 -67.16 26.16
CA ALA A 976 -22.63 -67.02 24.97
C ALA A 976 -23.82 -67.99 24.84
N LEU A 977 -24.83 -67.54 24.10
CA LEU A 977 -25.70 -68.37 23.26
C LEU A 977 -25.13 -68.39 21.83
N GLU A 978 -25.30 -69.51 21.13
CA GLU A 978 -24.68 -69.84 19.85
C GLU A 978 -24.91 -68.79 18.75
N TYR A 979 -23.81 -68.21 18.25
CA TYR A 979 -23.75 -67.45 17.01
C TYR A 979 -22.66 -68.03 16.11
N VAL A 980 -22.76 -67.78 14.80
CA VAL A 980 -21.76 -68.18 13.79
C VAL A 980 -20.37 -67.70 14.23
N LYS A 981 -19.48 -68.65 14.51
CA LYS A 981 -18.13 -68.36 14.99
C LYS A 981 -17.37 -67.51 13.96
N PRO A 982 -16.70 -66.42 14.38
CA PRO A 982 -15.81 -65.68 13.49
C PRO A 982 -14.64 -66.56 13.04
N GLU A 983 -14.13 -66.32 11.84
CA GLU A 983 -12.94 -67.00 11.34
C GLU A 983 -11.73 -66.70 12.24
N PRO A 984 -10.89 -67.71 12.56
CA PRO A 984 -9.71 -67.48 13.38
C PRO A 984 -8.69 -66.59 12.66
N PHE A 985 -8.04 -65.68 13.38
CA PHE A 985 -6.93 -64.88 12.85
C PHE A 985 -5.74 -65.77 12.50
N THR A 986 -5.15 -65.53 11.33
CA THR A 986 -3.93 -66.24 10.89
C THR A 986 -2.69 -65.75 11.65
N ARG A 987 -1.59 -66.51 11.59
CA ARG A 987 -0.31 -66.05 12.16
C ARG A 987 0.18 -64.75 11.53
N GLU A 988 -0.08 -64.57 10.23
CA GLU A 988 0.23 -63.34 9.51
C GLU A 988 -0.62 -62.18 10.02
N ASP A 989 -1.92 -62.37 10.25
CA ASP A 989 -2.79 -61.35 10.85
C ASP A 989 -2.29 -60.90 12.21
N LEU A 990 -1.87 -61.82 13.08
CA LEU A 990 -1.35 -61.51 14.40
C LEU A 990 -0.02 -60.73 14.35
N GLN A 991 0.82 -60.97 13.33
CA GLN A 991 2.02 -60.16 13.07
C GLN A 991 1.64 -58.76 12.56
N ARG A 992 0.67 -58.67 11.64
CA ARG A 992 0.16 -57.40 11.09
C ARG A 992 -0.54 -56.55 12.16
N MET A 993 -1.16 -57.15 13.17
CA MET A 993 -1.75 -56.44 14.33
C MET A 993 -0.70 -55.67 15.13
N LYS A 994 0.54 -56.15 15.17
CA LYS A 994 1.66 -55.54 15.92
C LYS A 994 2.54 -54.63 15.06
N ALA A 995 2.32 -54.60 13.74
CA ALA A 995 3.13 -53.82 12.82
C ALA A 995 2.83 -52.30 12.98
N ILE A 996 3.87 -51.54 13.32
CA ILE A 996 3.82 -50.07 13.43
C ILE A 996 3.80 -49.48 12.01
N LYS A 997 2.78 -48.68 11.72
CA LYS A 997 2.62 -47.98 10.44
C LYS A 997 2.23 -46.53 10.68
N SER A 998 3.05 -45.60 10.17
CA SER A 998 2.75 -44.17 10.17
C SER A 998 1.54 -43.85 9.29
N TYR A 999 0.85 -42.75 9.61
CA TYR A 999 -0.24 -42.20 8.78
C TYR A 999 0.19 -41.92 7.32
N GLN A 1000 1.49 -41.69 7.09
CA GLN A 1000 2.01 -41.43 5.74
C GLN A 1000 1.99 -42.67 4.84
N ARG A 1001 1.94 -43.88 5.42
CA ARG A 1001 1.97 -45.17 4.71
C ARG A 1001 0.65 -45.96 4.78
N GLN A 1002 -0.36 -45.42 5.46
CA GLN A 1002 -1.65 -46.10 5.61
C GLN A 1002 -2.79 -45.09 5.40
N PRO A 1003 -3.01 -44.62 4.15
CA PRO A 1003 -4.17 -43.78 3.85
C PRO A 1003 -5.44 -44.60 4.10
N ASN A 1004 -6.40 -44.00 4.79
CA ASN A 1004 -7.62 -44.66 5.25
C ASN A 1004 -8.77 -44.33 4.30
N ARG A 1005 -8.78 -44.97 3.12
CA ARG A 1005 -9.67 -44.63 2.01
C ARG A 1005 -11.09 -45.19 2.20
N MET A 1006 -12.06 -44.54 1.57
CA MET A 1006 -13.45 -45.02 1.56
C MET A 1006 -13.53 -46.38 0.84
N GLY A 1007 -14.21 -47.35 1.46
CA GLY A 1007 -14.34 -48.72 0.93
C GLY A 1007 -13.24 -49.71 1.35
N GLU A 1008 -12.12 -49.23 1.88
CA GLU A 1008 -11.07 -50.12 2.42
C GLU A 1008 -11.37 -50.50 3.88
N TYR A 1009 -11.19 -51.78 4.23
CA TYR A 1009 -11.29 -52.25 5.61
C TYR A 1009 -10.39 -53.48 5.83
N ASP A 1010 -9.57 -53.44 6.88
CA ASP A 1010 -8.79 -54.60 7.33
C ASP A 1010 -9.21 -54.98 8.75
N ARG A 1011 -9.71 -56.20 8.91
CA ARG A 1011 -10.14 -56.76 10.21
C ARG A 1011 -9.03 -56.76 11.26
N VAL A 1012 -7.76 -56.78 10.85
CA VAL A 1012 -6.59 -56.67 11.73
C VAL A 1012 -6.62 -55.40 12.59
N ASN A 1013 -7.19 -54.30 12.07
CA ASN A 1013 -7.23 -53.02 12.78
C ASN A 1013 -8.12 -53.07 14.03
N ASN A 1014 -9.07 -53.99 14.12
CA ASN A 1014 -9.88 -54.19 15.34
C ASN A 1014 -9.04 -54.61 16.56
N GLY A 1015 -7.86 -55.23 16.34
CA GLY A 1015 -6.95 -55.64 17.41
C GLY A 1015 -5.88 -54.61 17.77
N ARG A 1016 -5.72 -53.56 16.95
CA ARG A 1016 -4.73 -52.50 17.18
C ARG A 1016 -5.15 -51.58 18.32
N TYR A 1017 -4.18 -51.05 19.07
CA TYR A 1017 -4.47 -50.16 20.19
C TYR A 1017 -5.17 -48.88 19.70
N PRO A 1018 -6.26 -48.39 20.33
CA PRO A 1018 -7.12 -47.37 19.71
C PRO A 1018 -6.49 -45.99 19.46
N LEU A 1019 -5.55 -45.54 20.28
CA LEU A 1019 -4.84 -44.27 20.08
C LEU A 1019 -3.39 -44.56 19.68
N ARG A 1020 -2.97 -44.01 18.54
CA ARG A 1020 -1.61 -44.19 18.00
C ARG A 1020 -1.05 -42.87 17.51
N ASP A 1021 0.24 -42.65 17.71
CA ASP A 1021 0.91 -41.40 17.32
C ASP A 1021 1.07 -41.26 15.79
N LEU A 1022 1.72 -40.17 15.34
CA LEU A 1022 2.00 -39.91 13.92
C LEU A 1022 2.86 -41.00 13.24
N SER A 1023 3.64 -41.75 14.02
CA SER A 1023 4.46 -42.87 13.56
C SER A 1023 3.72 -44.20 13.61
N GLY A 1024 2.52 -44.24 14.19
CA GLY A 1024 1.72 -45.44 14.39
C GLY A 1024 2.06 -46.20 15.67
N ASN A 1025 2.85 -45.62 16.59
CA ASN A 1025 3.14 -46.23 17.87
C ASN A 1025 1.92 -46.14 18.79
N PRO A 1026 1.57 -47.19 19.56
CA PRO A 1026 0.47 -47.16 20.51
C PRO A 1026 0.75 -46.16 21.64
N LEU A 1027 -0.22 -45.29 21.92
CA LEU A 1027 -0.14 -44.26 22.95
C LEU A 1027 -0.87 -44.71 24.21
N ARG A 1028 -0.16 -44.85 25.32
CA ARG A 1028 -0.70 -45.46 26.53
C ARG A 1028 -1.62 -44.50 27.28
N ILE A 1029 -2.89 -44.89 27.44
CA ILE A 1029 -3.85 -44.18 28.30
C ILE A 1029 -3.51 -44.49 29.76
N ARG A 1030 -3.23 -43.45 30.55
CA ARG A 1030 -2.88 -43.56 31.98
C ARG A 1030 -4.04 -43.23 32.90
N LYS A 1031 -4.93 -42.33 32.49
CA LYS A 1031 -6.17 -41.99 33.21
C LYS A 1031 -7.32 -41.81 32.22
N ILE A 1032 -8.54 -42.09 32.68
CA ILE A 1032 -9.77 -41.91 31.93
C ILE A 1032 -10.86 -41.38 32.85
N GLN A 1033 -11.71 -40.48 32.35
CA GLN A 1033 -12.89 -40.00 33.07
C GLN A 1033 -13.85 -41.17 33.33
N ARG A 1034 -14.39 -41.27 34.55
CA ARG A 1034 -15.22 -42.40 34.98
C ARG A 1034 -16.57 -42.49 34.25
N MET A 1035 -17.19 -41.35 33.96
CA MET A 1035 -18.52 -41.23 33.35
C MET A 1035 -18.45 -40.20 32.23
N SER A 1036 -19.11 -40.50 31.12
CA SER A 1036 -19.40 -39.54 30.06
C SER A 1036 -20.90 -39.25 30.04
N GLU A 1037 -21.28 -37.99 29.83
CA GLU A 1037 -22.68 -37.53 29.69
C GLU A 1037 -22.86 -36.99 28.27
N ILE A 1038 -23.94 -37.36 27.59
CA ILE A 1038 -24.25 -36.87 26.24
C ILE A 1038 -25.28 -35.74 26.34
N ASN A 1039 -24.98 -34.57 25.78
CA ASN A 1039 -25.83 -33.38 25.91
C ASN A 1039 -27.23 -33.57 25.29
N ASP A 1040 -27.32 -34.26 24.15
CA ASP A 1040 -28.57 -34.37 23.38
C ASP A 1040 -29.56 -35.37 24.00
N SER A 1041 -29.06 -36.45 24.63
CA SER A 1041 -29.88 -37.51 25.22
C SER A 1041 -29.93 -37.47 26.76
N GLY A 1042 -29.01 -36.77 27.42
CA GLY A 1042 -28.85 -36.74 28.88
C GLY A 1042 -28.39 -38.07 29.49
N VAL A 1043 -28.05 -39.06 28.65
CA VAL A 1043 -27.67 -40.41 29.07
C VAL A 1043 -26.22 -40.42 29.56
N ARG A 1044 -25.96 -41.19 30.61
CA ARG A 1044 -24.63 -41.33 31.23
C ARG A 1044 -24.04 -42.72 30.99
N TYR A 1045 -22.85 -42.75 30.40
CA TYR A 1045 -22.14 -43.99 30.10
C TYR A 1045 -20.90 -44.16 31.00
N PRO A 1046 -20.75 -45.31 31.67
CA PRO A 1046 -19.58 -45.57 32.51
C PRO A 1046 -18.41 -46.10 31.68
N ALA A 1047 -17.20 -45.58 31.92
CA ALA A 1047 -15.99 -45.98 31.19
C ALA A 1047 -15.67 -47.49 31.32
N LYS A 1048 -16.13 -48.14 32.41
CA LYS A 1048 -15.93 -49.58 32.64
C LYS A 1048 -16.39 -50.48 31.48
N GLU A 1049 -17.42 -50.05 30.74
CA GLU A 1049 -17.99 -50.82 29.63
C GLU A 1049 -17.11 -50.80 28.38
N ILE A 1050 -16.21 -49.80 28.26
CA ILE A 1050 -15.28 -49.67 27.14
C ILE A 1050 -13.84 -50.11 27.48
N LEU A 1051 -13.50 -50.30 28.77
CA LEU A 1051 -12.17 -50.77 29.20
C LEU A 1051 -11.72 -52.08 28.54
N PRO A 1052 -12.59 -53.08 28.26
CA PRO A 1052 -12.17 -54.31 27.57
C PRO A 1052 -11.55 -54.07 26.19
N TYR A 1053 -11.89 -52.96 25.52
CA TYR A 1053 -11.36 -52.58 24.21
C TYR A 1053 -10.03 -51.80 24.30
N LEU A 1054 -9.55 -51.48 25.51
CA LEU A 1054 -8.34 -50.67 25.77
C LEU A 1054 -7.16 -51.49 26.32
N LYS A 1055 -7.18 -52.82 26.16
CA LYS A 1055 -6.09 -53.68 26.65
C LYS A 1055 -4.79 -53.36 25.92
N TRP A 1056 -3.72 -53.16 26.70
CA TRP A 1056 -2.37 -52.89 26.19
C TRP A 1056 -1.75 -54.12 25.51
N GLU A 1057 -2.09 -55.31 26.01
CA GLU A 1057 -1.66 -56.62 25.49
C GLU A 1057 -2.91 -57.44 25.06
N ASN A 1058 -2.72 -58.58 24.39
CA ASN A 1058 -3.80 -59.45 23.90
C ASN A 1058 -4.69 -58.86 22.77
N HIS A 1059 -4.05 -58.32 21.72
CA HIS A 1059 -4.70 -57.78 20.52
C HIS A 1059 -5.78 -58.69 19.91
N GLU A 1060 -5.57 -60.01 19.93
CA GLU A 1060 -6.53 -60.99 19.41
C GLU A 1060 -7.83 -61.03 20.23
N GLU A 1061 -7.74 -60.91 21.55
CA GLU A 1061 -8.94 -60.88 22.43
C GLU A 1061 -9.74 -59.60 22.19
N VAL A 1062 -9.06 -58.46 22.00
CA VAL A 1062 -9.71 -57.19 21.68
C VAL A 1062 -10.41 -57.25 20.33
N ALA A 1063 -9.76 -57.80 19.30
CA ALA A 1063 -10.36 -57.97 17.98
C ALA A 1063 -11.62 -58.87 18.04
N LYS A 1064 -11.60 -59.93 18.85
CA LYS A 1064 -12.75 -60.82 19.06
C LYS A 1064 -13.95 -60.09 19.69
N LEU A 1065 -13.75 -59.10 20.57
CA LEU A 1065 -14.86 -58.34 21.16
C LEU A 1065 -15.67 -57.61 20.09
N TYR A 1066 -15.00 -57.03 19.09
CA TYR A 1066 -15.66 -56.40 17.95
C TYR A 1066 -16.38 -57.44 17.09
N GLU A 1067 -15.69 -58.52 16.72
CA GLU A 1067 -16.26 -59.54 15.82
C GLU A 1067 -17.37 -60.38 16.46
N GLU A 1068 -17.45 -60.48 17.79
CA GLU A 1068 -18.56 -61.13 18.49
C GLU A 1068 -19.87 -60.35 18.33
N LYS A 1069 -19.77 -59.01 18.27
CA LYS A 1069 -20.93 -58.11 18.25
C LYS A 1069 -21.25 -57.59 16.85
N LEU A 1070 -20.25 -57.43 16.00
CA LEU A 1070 -20.33 -56.69 14.75
C LEU A 1070 -19.90 -57.55 13.55
N LEU A 1071 -20.51 -57.28 12.41
CA LEU A 1071 -20.16 -57.86 11.12
C LEU A 1071 -20.18 -56.77 10.06
N LEU A 1072 -19.17 -56.74 9.20
CA LEU A 1072 -19.17 -55.93 7.99
C LEU A 1072 -19.74 -56.78 6.85
N ARG A 1073 -20.77 -56.29 6.15
CA ARG A 1073 -21.34 -56.91 4.95
C ARG A 1073 -21.59 -55.87 3.85
N GLU A 1074 -21.89 -56.32 2.64
CA GLU A 1074 -22.30 -55.43 1.56
C GLU A 1074 -23.75 -54.96 1.76
N PHE A 1075 -23.98 -53.69 1.45
CA PHE A 1075 -25.29 -53.05 1.45
C PHE A 1075 -26.07 -53.46 0.20
N THR A 1076 -27.28 -53.97 0.39
CA THR A 1076 -28.12 -54.50 -0.69
C THR A 1076 -29.34 -53.60 -0.91
N ALA A 1077 -30.11 -53.87 -1.97
CA ALA A 1077 -31.36 -53.14 -2.22
C ALA A 1077 -32.41 -53.32 -1.10
N GLU A 1078 -32.35 -54.42 -0.34
CA GLU A 1078 -33.25 -54.68 0.79
C GLU A 1078 -32.90 -53.85 2.03
N ASP A 1079 -31.66 -53.35 2.11
CA ASP A 1079 -31.17 -52.51 3.21
C ASP A 1079 -31.53 -51.03 3.04
N ALA A 1080 -31.93 -50.62 1.83
CA ALA A 1080 -32.25 -49.22 1.50
C ALA A 1080 -33.50 -48.74 2.25
N LYS A 1081 -33.32 -47.77 3.14
CA LYS A 1081 -34.43 -47.13 3.89
C LYS A 1081 -35.09 -46.01 3.09
N PHE A 1082 -34.37 -45.42 2.15
CA PHE A 1082 -34.87 -44.36 1.26
C PHE A 1082 -34.52 -44.67 -0.20
N PRO A 1083 -35.36 -44.30 -1.18
CA PRO A 1083 -35.06 -44.49 -2.61
C PRO A 1083 -33.71 -43.91 -3.04
N GLN A 1084 -33.25 -42.84 -2.37
CA GLN A 1084 -32.00 -42.16 -2.61
C GLN A 1084 -30.76 -42.96 -2.16
N GLU A 1085 -30.92 -44.01 -1.35
CA GLU A 1085 -29.81 -44.88 -0.90
C GLU A 1085 -29.38 -45.92 -1.94
N THR A 1086 -29.93 -45.87 -3.16
CA THR A 1086 -29.54 -46.76 -4.26
C THR A 1086 -28.04 -46.66 -4.58
N SER A 1087 -27.40 -45.51 -4.33
CA SER A 1087 -25.95 -45.30 -4.47
C SER A 1087 -25.10 -46.05 -3.44
N MET A 1088 -25.70 -46.55 -2.36
CA MET A 1088 -25.01 -47.34 -1.34
C MET A 1088 -24.95 -48.84 -1.67
N ILE A 1089 -25.66 -49.31 -2.70
CA ILE A 1089 -25.64 -50.73 -3.07
C ILE A 1089 -24.21 -51.16 -3.44
N GLY A 1090 -23.72 -52.23 -2.80
CA GLY A 1090 -22.35 -52.73 -2.94
C GLY A 1090 -21.31 -52.03 -2.05
N GLN A 1091 -21.70 -51.00 -1.28
CA GLN A 1091 -20.83 -50.41 -0.25
C GLN A 1091 -20.87 -51.24 1.03
N ALA A 1092 -19.86 -51.06 1.89
CA ALA A 1092 -19.80 -51.76 3.17
C ALA A 1092 -20.76 -51.16 4.20
N MET A 1093 -21.44 -52.00 4.97
CA MET A 1093 -22.30 -51.63 6.10
C MET A 1093 -21.97 -52.46 7.33
N VAL A 1094 -22.11 -51.87 8.51
CA VAL A 1094 -21.92 -52.57 9.79
C VAL A 1094 -23.28 -53.01 10.33
N VAL A 1095 -23.42 -54.31 10.59
CA VAL A 1095 -24.62 -54.90 11.19
C VAL A 1095 -24.32 -55.55 12.53
N ALA A 1096 -25.35 -55.69 13.35
CA ALA A 1096 -25.27 -56.44 14.60
C ALA A 1096 -25.16 -57.95 14.29
N ARG A 1097 -24.09 -58.62 14.72
CA ARG A 1097 -23.93 -60.08 14.53
C ARG A 1097 -24.87 -60.90 15.43
N LYS A 1098 -25.20 -60.32 16.59
CA LYS A 1098 -26.11 -60.89 17.59
C LYS A 1098 -27.07 -59.80 18.09
N PRO A 1099 -28.20 -60.15 18.73
CA PRO A 1099 -29.04 -59.17 19.39
C PRO A 1099 -28.23 -58.39 20.44
N LEU A 1100 -28.27 -57.06 20.35
CA LEU A 1100 -27.61 -56.13 21.27
C LEU A 1100 -28.65 -55.44 22.14
N LYS A 1101 -28.33 -55.23 23.42
CA LYS A 1101 -29.22 -54.55 24.37
C LYS A 1101 -29.05 -53.04 24.33
N ALA A 1102 -30.10 -52.28 24.66
CA ALA A 1102 -30.00 -50.83 24.84
C ALA A 1102 -28.92 -50.46 25.88
N GLY A 1103 -28.06 -49.51 25.55
CA GLY A 1103 -26.94 -49.05 26.38
C GLY A 1103 -25.71 -49.97 26.37
N GLU A 1104 -25.69 -51.00 25.54
CA GLU A 1104 -24.56 -51.94 25.43
C GLU A 1104 -23.39 -51.30 24.67
N ALA A 1105 -22.17 -51.40 25.22
CA ALA A 1105 -20.96 -50.92 24.55
C ALA A 1105 -20.57 -51.83 23.38
N ILE A 1106 -20.47 -51.24 22.19
CA ILE A 1106 -20.10 -51.94 20.94
C ILE A 1106 -18.65 -51.72 20.53
N GLY A 1107 -17.95 -50.77 21.16
CA GLY A 1107 -16.51 -50.57 20.99
C GLY A 1107 -16.03 -49.14 21.17
N VAL A 1108 -14.77 -48.91 20.80
CA VAL A 1108 -14.09 -47.61 20.86
C VAL A 1108 -13.64 -47.21 19.46
N TYR A 1109 -13.70 -45.92 19.12
CA TYR A 1109 -13.17 -45.42 17.85
C TYR A 1109 -11.63 -45.48 17.88
N GLY A 1110 -11.05 -46.33 17.02
CA GLY A 1110 -9.62 -46.60 16.99
C GLY A 1110 -8.98 -46.13 15.69
N GLY A 1111 -7.76 -45.60 15.76
CA GLY A 1111 -7.10 -44.98 14.61
C GLY A 1111 -5.67 -44.52 14.84
N ASN A 1112 -5.12 -43.84 13.83
CA ASN A 1112 -3.83 -43.15 13.90
C ASN A 1112 -4.07 -41.64 14.04
N PHE A 1113 -3.22 -40.97 14.82
CA PHE A 1113 -3.15 -39.52 14.78
C PHE A 1113 -2.61 -39.07 13.42
N ILE A 1114 -3.24 -38.04 12.89
CA ILE A 1114 -2.85 -37.36 11.66
C ILE A 1114 -2.94 -35.85 11.91
N PRO A 1115 -2.04 -35.03 11.34
CA PRO A 1115 -2.19 -33.59 11.45
C PRO A 1115 -3.46 -33.13 10.73
N PHE A 1116 -4.17 -32.16 11.30
CA PHE A 1116 -5.48 -31.72 10.83
C PHE A 1116 -5.46 -31.20 9.38
N HIS A 1117 -4.45 -30.40 9.03
CA HIS A 1117 -4.25 -29.96 7.64
C HIS A 1117 -4.08 -31.12 6.66
N VAL A 1118 -3.37 -32.20 7.02
CA VAL A 1118 -3.19 -33.38 6.17
C VAL A 1118 -4.51 -34.12 5.98
N SER A 1119 -5.29 -34.28 7.05
CA SER A 1119 -6.60 -34.96 6.96
C SER A 1119 -7.52 -34.22 5.99
N ASN A 1120 -7.48 -32.88 6.00
CA ASN A 1120 -8.27 -32.05 5.11
C ASN A 1120 -7.75 -32.13 3.66
N ALA A 1121 -6.43 -32.11 3.46
CA ALA A 1121 -5.81 -32.26 2.15
C ALA A 1121 -6.15 -33.60 1.48
N ARG A 1122 -6.11 -34.70 2.24
CA ARG A 1122 -6.46 -36.04 1.77
C ARG A 1122 -7.98 -36.27 1.65
N ARG A 1123 -8.80 -35.37 2.20
CA ARG A 1123 -10.23 -35.58 2.42
C ARG A 1123 -10.51 -36.92 3.11
N ASP A 1124 -9.74 -37.22 4.16
CA ASP A 1124 -9.87 -38.49 4.89
C ASP A 1124 -11.32 -38.65 5.39
N PRO A 1125 -12.05 -39.69 4.94
CA PRO A 1125 -13.47 -39.79 5.20
C PRO A 1125 -13.78 -40.07 6.67
N PHE A 1126 -12.84 -40.68 7.42
CA PHE A 1126 -13.09 -41.26 8.75
C PHE A 1126 -12.45 -40.51 9.94
N VAL A 1127 -12.43 -39.18 9.92
CA VAL A 1127 -11.66 -38.38 10.90
C VAL A 1127 -12.52 -37.85 12.04
N ILE A 1128 -12.12 -38.06 13.31
CA ILE A 1128 -12.76 -37.46 14.49
C ILE A 1128 -11.79 -36.52 15.25
N ASP A 1129 -12.35 -35.51 15.93
CA ASP A 1129 -11.58 -34.65 16.83
C ASP A 1129 -11.21 -35.38 18.13
N VAL A 1130 -9.94 -35.29 18.52
CA VAL A 1130 -9.39 -35.95 19.72
C VAL A 1130 -8.75 -34.98 20.69
N MET A 1131 -8.75 -33.68 20.40
CA MET A 1131 -8.15 -32.66 21.24
C MET A 1131 -9.21 -31.99 22.12
N PRO A 1132 -8.92 -31.71 23.40
CA PRO A 1132 -9.82 -30.90 24.23
C PRO A 1132 -9.94 -29.47 23.68
N GLY A 1133 -11.10 -28.84 23.91
CA GLY A 1133 -11.41 -27.49 23.42
C GLY A 1133 -12.17 -27.47 22.08
N PRO A 1134 -12.55 -26.28 21.57
CA PRO A 1134 -13.28 -26.18 20.31
C PRO A 1134 -12.41 -26.62 19.12
N LEU A 1135 -13.05 -27.25 18.14
CA LEU A 1135 -12.44 -27.50 16.85
C LEU A 1135 -12.26 -26.15 16.13
N PRO A 1136 -11.07 -25.83 15.59
CA PRO A 1136 -10.84 -24.64 14.79
C PRO A 1136 -11.78 -24.61 13.57
N THR A 1137 -12.24 -23.43 13.19
CA THR A 1137 -13.10 -23.22 12.01
C THR A 1137 -12.38 -23.45 10.68
N ARG A 1138 -11.04 -23.51 10.71
CA ARG A 1138 -10.15 -23.82 9.57
C ARG A 1138 -9.08 -24.82 10.01
N PRO A 1139 -8.55 -25.67 9.11
CA PRO A 1139 -7.46 -26.59 9.43
C PRO A 1139 -6.23 -25.85 9.98
N THR A 1140 -5.64 -26.33 11.08
CA THR A 1140 -4.40 -25.78 11.66
C THR A 1140 -3.27 -26.79 11.61
N TRP A 1141 -2.04 -26.29 11.75
CA TRP A 1141 -0.81 -27.08 11.68
C TRP A 1141 -0.54 -27.89 12.94
N ASP A 1142 -0.97 -27.37 14.09
CA ASP A 1142 -0.67 -27.91 15.41
C ASP A 1142 -1.77 -28.82 15.97
N ARG A 1143 -2.97 -28.84 15.36
CA ARG A 1143 -4.06 -29.69 15.83
C ARG A 1143 -3.92 -31.10 15.25
N LEU A 1144 -3.98 -32.08 16.15
CA LEU A 1144 -4.06 -33.50 15.80
C LEU A 1144 -5.52 -33.94 15.72
N VAL A 1145 -5.80 -34.83 14.78
CA VAL A 1145 -7.09 -35.50 14.61
C VAL A 1145 -6.85 -36.99 14.44
N LEU A 1146 -7.88 -37.82 14.63
CA LEU A 1146 -7.76 -39.28 14.57
C LEU A 1146 -8.47 -39.82 13.33
N THR A 1147 -7.73 -40.46 12.44
CA THR A 1147 -8.29 -41.17 11.28
C THR A 1147 -8.63 -42.61 11.68
N GLY A 1148 -9.92 -42.96 11.67
CA GLY A 1148 -10.44 -44.20 12.23
C GLY A 1148 -10.36 -45.39 11.29
N ASP A 1149 -9.67 -46.46 11.69
CA ASP A 1149 -9.38 -47.61 10.82
C ASP A 1149 -9.98 -48.94 11.29
N ASN A 1150 -10.68 -48.95 12.43
CA ASN A 1150 -11.40 -50.11 12.95
C ASN A 1150 -12.90 -50.11 12.56
N ILE A 1151 -13.61 -51.21 12.84
CA ILE A 1151 -15.00 -51.39 12.36
C ILE A 1151 -15.99 -50.30 12.83
N ILE A 1152 -15.75 -49.65 13.97
CA ILE A 1152 -16.61 -48.56 14.49
C ILE A 1152 -16.67 -47.38 13.53
N SER A 1153 -15.54 -47.07 12.88
CA SER A 1153 -15.46 -45.99 11.88
C SER A 1153 -16.26 -46.25 10.59
N ARG A 1154 -16.71 -47.50 10.39
CA ARG A 1154 -17.47 -47.95 9.19
C ARG A 1154 -18.98 -47.97 9.41
N ILE A 1155 -19.48 -47.59 10.59
CA ILE A 1155 -20.92 -47.52 10.85
C ILE A 1155 -21.52 -46.39 10.01
N ASN A 1156 -22.62 -46.64 9.30
CA ASN A 1156 -23.22 -45.68 8.37
C ASN A 1156 -23.95 -44.53 9.09
N SER A 1157 -24.32 -43.50 8.33
CA SER A 1157 -25.16 -42.40 8.81
C SER A 1157 -26.48 -42.32 8.04
N ILE A 1158 -27.31 -41.32 8.38
CA ILE A 1158 -28.59 -41.07 7.70
C ILE A 1158 -28.53 -39.64 7.16
N PHE A 1159 -28.81 -39.47 5.88
CA PHE A 1159 -28.85 -38.17 5.22
C PHE A 1159 -30.28 -37.80 4.83
N GLU A 1160 -30.56 -36.50 4.86
CA GLU A 1160 -31.70 -35.88 4.19
C GLU A 1160 -31.26 -35.42 2.80
N TYR A 1161 -32.12 -35.61 1.80
CA TYR A 1161 -31.80 -35.39 0.39
C TYR A 1161 -32.68 -34.31 -0.24
N GLU A 1162 -32.10 -33.47 -1.09
CA GLU A 1162 -32.82 -32.64 -2.06
C GLU A 1162 -32.59 -33.22 -3.47
N GLY A 1163 -33.63 -33.78 -4.08
CA GLY A 1163 -33.49 -34.57 -5.30
C GLY A 1163 -32.66 -35.84 -5.06
N ARG A 1164 -31.48 -35.93 -5.69
CA ARG A 1164 -30.51 -37.03 -5.51
C ARG A 1164 -29.30 -36.66 -4.64
N LEU A 1165 -29.19 -35.41 -4.18
CA LEU A 1165 -28.02 -34.93 -3.45
C LEU A 1165 -28.27 -34.91 -1.94
N PRO A 1166 -27.37 -35.46 -1.11
CA PRO A 1166 -27.45 -35.33 0.33
C PRO A 1166 -27.16 -33.88 0.74
N VAL A 1167 -28.03 -33.27 1.54
CA VAL A 1167 -27.91 -31.85 1.94
C VAL A 1167 -27.56 -31.65 3.40
N ARG A 1168 -28.04 -32.53 4.29
CA ARG A 1168 -27.74 -32.51 5.73
C ARG A 1168 -27.92 -33.89 6.36
N GLN A 1169 -27.39 -34.10 7.56
CA GLN A 1169 -27.68 -35.31 8.34
C GLN A 1169 -29.08 -35.27 8.94
N ALA A 1170 -29.74 -36.43 8.99
CA ALA A 1170 -31.02 -36.54 9.66
C ALA A 1170 -30.88 -36.23 11.15
N SER A 1171 -31.90 -35.60 11.74
CA SER A 1171 -31.94 -35.27 13.17
C SER A 1171 -32.31 -36.46 14.07
N SER A 1172 -32.80 -37.55 13.50
CA SER A 1172 -33.25 -38.75 14.25
C SER A 1172 -33.13 -40.02 13.40
N GLY A 1173 -33.36 -41.19 14.01
CA GLY A 1173 -33.34 -42.50 13.32
C GLY A 1173 -32.08 -43.34 13.56
N TYR A 1174 -31.13 -42.83 14.35
CA TYR A 1174 -29.91 -43.53 14.73
C TYR A 1174 -30.16 -44.54 15.86
N ASN A 1175 -29.53 -45.70 15.78
CA ASN A 1175 -29.59 -46.77 16.80
C ASN A 1175 -28.27 -46.90 17.59
N VAL A 1176 -27.28 -46.08 17.26
CA VAL A 1176 -25.98 -45.98 17.94
C VAL A 1176 -25.67 -44.52 18.25
N GLU A 1177 -25.12 -44.25 19.42
CA GLU A 1177 -24.60 -42.94 19.82
C GLU A 1177 -23.17 -43.04 20.37
N GLY A 1178 -22.41 -41.94 20.25
CA GLY A 1178 -21.03 -41.84 20.72
C GLY A 1178 -20.92 -41.00 21.98
N ALA A 1179 -20.12 -41.48 22.95
CA ALA A 1179 -19.82 -40.80 24.20
C ALA A 1179 -18.31 -40.50 24.30
N THR A 1180 -17.95 -39.28 24.71
CA THR A 1180 -16.56 -38.82 24.77
C THR A 1180 -16.01 -38.88 26.21
N PHE A 1181 -14.85 -39.51 26.38
CA PHE A 1181 -14.14 -39.66 27.65
C PHE A 1181 -12.80 -38.91 27.59
N PRO A 1182 -12.60 -37.84 28.36
CA PRO A 1182 -11.28 -37.25 28.59
C PRO A 1182 -10.30 -38.28 29.15
N VAL A 1183 -9.10 -38.32 28.58
CA VAL A 1183 -8.02 -39.23 28.94
C VAL A 1183 -6.69 -38.50 29.09
N ASP A 1184 -5.85 -38.93 30.03
CA ASP A 1184 -4.44 -38.52 30.08
C ASP A 1184 -3.61 -39.60 29.40
N VAL A 1185 -2.88 -39.22 28.36
CA VAL A 1185 -2.10 -40.11 27.50
C VAL A 1185 -0.61 -39.84 27.71
N GLU A 1186 0.18 -40.89 27.84
CA GLU A 1186 1.64 -40.78 27.92
C GLU A 1186 2.24 -40.70 26.52
N ILE A 1187 2.82 -39.54 26.19
CA ILE A 1187 3.42 -39.26 24.87
C ILE A 1187 4.97 -39.34 24.87
N ALA A 1188 5.58 -39.23 26.05
CA ALA A 1188 7.01 -39.41 26.31
C ALA A 1188 7.16 -39.83 27.78
N GLU A 1189 8.29 -40.44 28.16
CA GLU A 1189 8.51 -40.95 29.52
C GLU A 1189 8.14 -39.92 30.59
N GLY A 1190 7.04 -40.17 31.31
CA GLY A 1190 6.53 -39.30 32.37
C GLY A 1190 5.74 -38.05 31.94
N ARG A 1191 5.64 -37.73 30.65
CA ARG A 1191 4.84 -36.60 30.13
C ARG A 1191 3.44 -37.06 29.73
N LEU A 1192 2.44 -36.55 30.44
CA LEU A 1192 1.02 -36.80 30.17
C LEU A 1192 0.38 -35.62 29.43
N GLU A 1193 -0.36 -35.91 28.37
CA GLU A 1193 -1.15 -34.92 27.64
C GLU A 1193 -2.64 -35.31 27.58
N PRO A 1194 -3.55 -34.33 27.67
CA PRO A 1194 -4.98 -34.60 27.65
C PRO A 1194 -5.53 -34.81 26.22
N PHE A 1195 -6.30 -35.88 26.03
CA PHE A 1195 -7.02 -36.18 24.78
C PHE A 1195 -8.47 -36.60 25.05
N LEU A 1196 -9.25 -36.77 23.98
CA LEU A 1196 -10.62 -37.26 23.99
C LEU A 1196 -10.68 -38.66 23.36
N LEU A 1197 -11.28 -39.61 24.07
CA LEU A 1197 -11.52 -40.97 23.61
C LEU A 1197 -13.02 -41.19 23.36
N SER A 1198 -13.39 -41.71 22.19
CA SER A 1198 -14.79 -41.91 21.81
C SER A 1198 -15.24 -43.38 21.95
N GLY A 1199 -16.17 -43.63 22.87
CA GLY A 1199 -16.83 -44.93 23.06
C GLY A 1199 -18.22 -44.95 22.44
N PHE A 1200 -18.66 -46.10 21.92
CA PHE A 1200 -19.93 -46.23 21.19
C PHE A 1200 -20.89 -47.21 21.85
N PHE A 1201 -22.15 -46.81 21.93
CA PHE A 1201 -23.22 -47.50 22.64
C PHE A 1201 -24.49 -47.58 21.79
N THR A 1202 -25.28 -48.64 21.99
CA THR A 1202 -26.60 -48.79 21.38
C THR A 1202 -27.64 -47.92 22.10
N THR A 1203 -28.54 -47.28 21.36
CA THR A 1203 -29.60 -46.43 21.95
C THR A 1203 -30.89 -47.19 22.27
N ARG A 1204 -31.03 -48.39 21.71
CA ARG A 1204 -32.17 -49.31 21.91
C ARG A 1204 -31.73 -50.77 21.75
N ASP A 1205 -32.64 -51.71 21.98
CA ASP A 1205 -32.42 -53.10 21.59
C ASP A 1205 -32.34 -53.20 20.04
N ILE A 1206 -31.33 -53.94 19.55
CA ILE A 1206 -31.04 -54.12 18.11
C ILE A 1206 -31.00 -55.63 17.81
N PRO A 1207 -31.92 -56.17 16.99
CA PRO A 1207 -31.86 -57.55 16.52
C PRO A 1207 -30.58 -57.89 15.74
N ALA A 1208 -30.27 -59.17 15.64
CA ALA A 1208 -29.20 -59.64 14.76
C ALA A 1208 -29.53 -59.28 13.30
N ASP A 1209 -28.48 -59.01 12.53
CA ASP A 1209 -28.47 -58.57 11.13
C ASP A 1209 -29.08 -57.18 10.84
N GLU A 1210 -29.49 -56.44 11.89
CA GLU A 1210 -29.91 -55.04 11.73
C GLU A 1210 -28.70 -54.10 11.56
N GLU A 1211 -28.81 -53.17 10.60
CA GLU A 1211 -27.80 -52.13 10.33
C GLU A 1211 -27.63 -51.17 11.51
N LEU A 1212 -26.37 -50.92 11.87
CA LEU A 1212 -26.00 -49.87 12.81
C LEU A 1212 -25.84 -48.53 12.08
N ARG A 1213 -26.43 -47.48 12.63
CA ARG A 1213 -26.32 -46.10 12.14
C ARG A 1213 -26.10 -45.11 13.28
N TRP A 1214 -25.19 -44.16 13.09
CA TRP A 1214 -24.93 -43.09 14.06
C TRP A 1214 -24.73 -41.71 13.42
N ASN A 1215 -24.87 -40.67 14.25
CA ASN A 1215 -24.77 -39.28 13.85
C ASN A 1215 -23.34 -38.75 14.01
N TYR A 1216 -22.63 -38.63 12.89
CA TYR A 1216 -21.26 -38.08 12.83
C TYR A 1216 -21.13 -36.57 13.10
N GLY A 1217 -22.24 -35.80 13.09
CA GLY A 1217 -22.19 -34.34 13.23
C GLY A 1217 -21.54 -33.61 12.05
N TYR A 1218 -21.72 -34.11 10.83
CA TYR A 1218 -21.29 -33.45 9.60
C TYR A 1218 -21.98 -32.08 9.45
N THR A 1219 -21.18 -31.09 9.05
CA THR A 1219 -21.71 -29.81 8.59
C THR A 1219 -22.33 -29.96 7.21
N GLU A 1220 -23.35 -29.15 6.87
CA GLU A 1220 -23.96 -29.15 5.53
C GLU A 1220 -22.91 -28.93 4.43
N ALA A 1221 -21.94 -28.04 4.68
CA ALA A 1221 -20.83 -27.79 3.77
C ALA A 1221 -19.91 -29.02 3.62
N GLY A 1222 -19.60 -29.72 4.72
CA GLY A 1222 -18.83 -30.96 4.69
C GLY A 1222 -19.55 -32.08 3.92
N ILE A 1223 -20.88 -32.15 4.00
CA ILE A 1223 -21.69 -33.13 3.25
C ILE A 1223 -21.60 -32.87 1.76
N ARG A 1224 -21.74 -31.61 1.33
CA ARG A 1224 -21.60 -31.23 -0.09
C ARG A 1224 -20.21 -31.54 -0.64
N ILE A 1225 -19.15 -31.36 0.15
CA ILE A 1225 -17.77 -31.63 -0.29
C ILE A 1225 -17.48 -33.14 -0.38
N THR A 1226 -18.06 -33.94 0.54
CA THR A 1226 -17.70 -35.36 0.71
C THR A 1226 -18.63 -36.31 -0.04
N PHE A 1227 -19.91 -35.98 -0.18
CA PHE A 1227 -20.95 -36.90 -0.66
C PHE A 1227 -21.75 -36.39 -1.87
N ALA A 1228 -21.52 -35.17 -2.36
CA ALA A 1228 -22.04 -34.77 -3.67
C ALA A 1228 -21.19 -35.44 -4.76
N GLU A 1229 -21.82 -36.06 -5.76
CA GLU A 1229 -21.08 -36.60 -6.91
C GLU A 1229 -20.27 -35.47 -7.58
N PRO A 1230 -19.01 -35.72 -8.01
CA PRO A 1230 -18.37 -34.82 -8.95
C PRO A 1230 -19.26 -34.80 -10.19
N GLU A 1231 -19.69 -33.61 -10.63
CA GLU A 1231 -20.40 -33.46 -11.90
C GLU A 1231 -19.62 -34.24 -12.97
N THR A 1232 -20.20 -35.35 -13.42
CA THR A 1232 -19.66 -36.14 -14.51
C THR A 1232 -19.52 -35.21 -15.71
N LEU A 1233 -18.27 -35.07 -16.15
CA LEU A 1233 -17.90 -34.72 -17.51
C LEU A 1233 -18.94 -35.25 -18.52
N LEU A 1234 -19.35 -34.35 -19.44
CA LEU A 1234 -20.15 -34.57 -20.66
C LEU A 1234 -21.69 -34.43 -20.53
N GLU A 1235 -22.16 -33.18 -20.35
CA GLU A 1235 -23.11 -32.64 -21.32
C GLU A 1235 -22.40 -31.60 -22.18
N THR A 1236 -21.85 -32.07 -23.30
CA THR A 1236 -21.64 -31.21 -24.46
C THR A 1236 -22.99 -30.66 -24.89
N VAL A 1237 -23.38 -29.50 -24.36
CA VAL A 1237 -24.27 -28.60 -25.09
C VAL A 1237 -23.46 -28.14 -26.28
N THR A 1238 -23.59 -28.90 -27.38
CA THR A 1238 -23.18 -28.46 -28.70
C THR A 1238 -23.94 -27.15 -28.95
N PRO A 1239 -23.29 -25.98 -29.03
CA PRO A 1239 -24.00 -24.80 -29.49
C PRO A 1239 -24.36 -25.08 -30.95
N ALA A 1240 -25.65 -24.93 -31.29
CA ALA A 1240 -26.03 -24.87 -32.68
C ALA A 1240 -25.15 -23.81 -33.37
N PRO A 1241 -24.59 -24.09 -34.56
CA PRO A 1241 -23.67 -23.16 -35.22
C PRO A 1241 -24.44 -21.88 -35.57
N GLY A 1242 -24.17 -20.76 -34.89
CA GLY A 1242 -24.72 -19.46 -35.31
C GLY A 1242 -24.95 -18.35 -34.28
N GLN A 1243 -24.55 -18.42 -33.02
CA GLN A 1243 -24.70 -17.27 -32.10
C GLN A 1243 -23.46 -17.01 -31.24
N LEU A 1244 -22.79 -15.89 -31.51
CA LEU A 1244 -21.77 -15.27 -30.66
C LEU A 1244 -22.43 -14.74 -29.37
N PRO A 1245 -21.90 -15.04 -28.17
CA PRO A 1245 -22.28 -14.30 -26.97
C PRO A 1245 -21.52 -12.97 -26.93
N ALA A 1246 -22.27 -11.88 -26.77
CA ALA A 1246 -21.76 -10.53 -26.63
C ALA A 1246 -20.89 -10.38 -25.37
N ILE A 1247 -19.68 -9.86 -25.57
CA ILE A 1247 -18.84 -9.29 -24.53
C ILE A 1247 -19.56 -8.05 -24.00
N ARG A 1248 -19.83 -8.00 -22.69
CA ARG A 1248 -20.18 -6.75 -22.01
C ARG A 1248 -18.97 -6.27 -21.22
N GLU A 1249 -18.58 -5.05 -21.55
CA GLU A 1249 -17.64 -4.14 -20.87
C GLU A 1249 -18.04 -3.84 -19.43
#